data_AF-A0A5D2T1T7-F1
#
_entry.id   AF-A0A5D2T1T7-F1
#
_cell.length_a   1.000
_cell.length_b   1.000
_cell.length_c   1.000
_cell.angle_alpha   90.00
_cell.angle_beta   90.00
_cell.angle_gamma   90.00
#
_symmetry.space_group_name_H-M   'P 1'
#
loop_
_entity.id
_entity.type
_entity.pdbx_description
1 polymer ?
#
loop_
_entity_poly.entity_id
_entity_poly.type
_entity_poly.pdbx_seq_one_letter_code
_entity_poly.pdbx_strand_id
1 'polypeptide(L)'
;MLSGSSDVVFWGAVSLNFSDLTSGFPISDQHLNQTAYKNASFSVQLLPDITWDQINVLSIWDIASTSDFGHVTLPRNESDSVLDTVYTVFDNCKNFSNNYRVRWNLNVEENWIEIGLEAGAPTTYYMAFGWANPNRTKELMSEADVTVASFTEEGRPFVDDFYITAYSECKLSSKDRTAIGVFPDVVYENSKNGIMVNNTMLVYGHRRDGVSLIMFRKPLNSIDKKYDLLVYPNEDLRVIWALGLMKPPNENQSHFLPQFHGEVSLVATTGEVLHYPNPPTPVLRVERGVPVKFLVQVGHDVALYITSDSLGGNATLRNATETIYSGEPEAEGVVANPHELILVPDRNTPDQVYYQSLYQEKMGWKVQDFDGALSDMYNTSVHLDDQVTFFWTLSEDSITIAALGVNKSGYLAIGFGNGMVNSYAYVGWIGDTGKWHLNTYCIDGKYPLNIHPTNENLTQVRCRSEDGIITLEFTRPLKPSCNQNDKPECKNIVDPTTPLKVIWAMGSKWTDEHLSEKNMHTAEQGLQPVKAVHGFMLFLSWGILIPGGILAARYLKHVKGDGWYQIHIYLQYSGLAIIILGVLFAVAELRCFYVSSLHVQLGIVAIVSASYFHVIIGKGAIPVGIAALFTGMKHLGERYRVENVHDLSWVLIIWFMIAALTCKSDSMERFNLNTSSQVHI
;
A
#
# COMPACT_ATOMS: atom_id res chain seq x y z
N MET A 1 6.60 -12.64 13.06
CA MET A 1 5.84 -13.84 12.62
C MET A 1 4.72 -13.36 11.72
N LEU A 2 4.59 -13.98 10.55
CA LEU A 2 3.63 -13.65 9.50
C LEU A 2 2.19 -13.86 10.02
N SER A 3 1.24 -13.03 9.57
CA SER A 3 -0.19 -13.31 9.71
C SER A 3 -0.62 -14.01 8.43
N GLY A 4 -1.14 -15.23 8.53
CA GLY A 4 -1.62 -15.99 7.37
C GLY A 4 -2.92 -15.43 6.78
N SER A 5 -3.17 -15.71 5.50
CA SER A 5 -4.47 -15.44 4.87
C SER A 5 -5.57 -16.38 5.43
N SER A 6 -6.81 -16.27 4.94
CA SER A 6 -7.87 -17.24 5.24
C SER A 6 -7.60 -18.64 4.65
N ASP A 7 -6.64 -18.74 3.73
CA ASP A 7 -6.42 -19.91 2.88
C ASP A 7 -5.21 -20.72 3.34
N VAL A 8 -4.85 -20.61 4.62
CA VAL A 8 -3.80 -21.40 5.25
C VAL A 8 -4.30 -22.81 5.52
N VAL A 9 -3.58 -23.79 4.98
CA VAL A 9 -3.93 -25.21 5.03
C VAL A 9 -2.73 -26.08 5.42
N PHE A 10 -3.03 -27.31 5.86
CA PHE A 10 -2.01 -28.35 5.93
C PHE A 10 -1.72 -28.84 4.51
N TRP A 11 -0.43 -28.85 4.16
CA TRP A 11 0.04 -29.03 2.80
C TRP A 11 1.09 -30.12 2.72
N GLY A 12 0.98 -30.95 1.68
CA GLY A 12 1.87 -32.06 1.41
C GLY A 12 2.66 -31.78 0.15
N ALA A 13 3.99 -31.93 0.24
CA ALA A 13 4.89 -31.81 -0.89
C ALA A 13 5.87 -32.99 -0.94
N VAL A 14 6.42 -33.21 -2.14
CA VAL A 14 7.35 -34.33 -2.42
C VAL A 14 8.79 -33.97 -2.02
N SER A 15 9.13 -32.68 -1.98
CA SER A 15 10.42 -32.20 -1.50
C SER A 15 10.33 -30.74 -1.04
N LEU A 16 11.42 -30.21 -0.49
CA LEU A 16 11.55 -28.82 -0.05
C LEU A 16 11.84 -27.83 -1.18
N ASN A 17 11.96 -28.29 -2.42
CA ASN A 17 12.15 -27.37 -3.53
C ASN A 17 10.87 -26.56 -3.74
N PHE A 18 11.00 -25.29 -4.16
CA PHE A 18 9.84 -24.40 -4.30
C PHE A 18 8.83 -24.91 -5.36
N SER A 19 9.29 -25.61 -6.40
CA SER A 19 8.43 -26.20 -7.43
C SER A 19 7.52 -27.30 -6.87
N ASP A 20 8.03 -28.19 -6.03
CA ASP A 20 7.30 -29.29 -5.40
C ASP A 20 6.44 -28.77 -4.23
N LEU A 21 6.90 -27.73 -3.53
CA LEU A 21 6.09 -27.02 -2.55
C LEU A 21 4.90 -26.33 -3.21
N THR A 22 5.09 -25.60 -4.31
CA THR A 22 3.98 -24.94 -5.02
C THR A 22 3.06 -25.90 -5.76
N SER A 23 3.58 -27.04 -6.24
CA SER A 23 2.79 -28.10 -6.89
C SER A 23 2.29 -29.18 -5.93
N GLY A 24 2.48 -28.98 -4.62
CA GLY A 24 1.96 -29.86 -3.60
C GLY A 24 0.43 -29.86 -3.54
N PHE A 25 -0.11 -30.39 -2.47
CA PHE A 25 -1.55 -30.59 -2.34
C PHE A 25 -2.02 -30.41 -0.90
N PRO A 26 -3.26 -29.93 -0.69
CA PRO A 26 -3.85 -29.89 0.63
C PRO A 26 -4.04 -31.33 1.13
N ILE A 27 -3.59 -31.62 2.34
CA ILE A 27 -3.68 -32.97 2.89
C ILE A 27 -4.91 -33.18 3.77
N SER A 28 -5.55 -32.10 4.19
CA SER A 28 -6.67 -32.10 5.10
C SER A 28 -7.62 -30.94 4.80
N ASP A 29 -8.93 -31.15 5.01
CA ASP A 29 -9.96 -30.10 4.93
C ASP A 29 -9.88 -29.09 6.09
N GLN A 30 -8.97 -29.30 7.04
CA GLN A 30 -8.80 -28.42 8.18
C GLN A 30 -8.06 -27.13 7.79
N HIS A 31 -8.79 -26.01 7.76
CA HIS A 31 -8.23 -24.67 7.59
C HIS A 31 -7.74 -24.07 8.91
N LEU A 32 -6.64 -23.32 8.86
CA LEU A 32 -6.04 -22.63 10.01
C LEU A 32 -6.51 -21.17 10.08
N ASN A 33 -7.68 -20.97 10.68
CA ASN A 33 -8.40 -19.69 10.65
C ASN A 33 -7.97 -18.67 11.73
N GLN A 34 -6.94 -18.96 12.54
CA GLN A 34 -6.44 -18.02 13.55
C GLN A 34 -5.09 -17.43 13.12
N THR A 35 -4.89 -16.15 13.39
CA THR A 35 -3.66 -15.42 13.07
C THR A 35 -2.44 -15.86 13.88
N ALA A 36 -2.62 -16.54 15.02
CA ALA A 36 -1.52 -17.08 15.81
C ALA A 36 -1.96 -18.27 16.69
N TYR A 37 -1.16 -19.33 16.69
CA TYR A 37 -1.32 -20.49 17.56
C TYR A 37 -0.15 -20.56 18.55
N LYS A 38 -0.44 -20.69 19.85
CA LYS A 38 0.59 -20.84 20.91
C LYS A 38 0.25 -22.05 21.76
N ASN A 39 1.21 -22.99 21.90
CA ASN A 39 1.03 -24.26 22.63
C ASN A 39 -0.23 -25.05 22.21
N ALA A 40 -0.62 -24.94 20.93
CA ALA A 40 -1.73 -25.69 20.37
C ALA A 40 -1.24 -27.03 19.82
N SER A 41 -2.06 -28.06 19.93
CA SER A 41 -1.83 -29.37 19.30
C SER A 41 -2.98 -29.64 18.35
N PHE A 42 -2.65 -30.13 17.16
CA PHE A 42 -3.62 -30.42 16.10
C PHE A 42 -3.66 -31.92 15.83
N SER A 43 -4.86 -32.46 15.62
CA SER A 43 -5.04 -33.81 15.09
C SER A 43 -5.51 -33.69 13.65
N VAL A 44 -4.58 -33.87 12.72
CA VAL A 44 -4.82 -33.69 11.28
C VAL A 44 -5.36 -34.99 10.70
N GLN A 45 -6.58 -34.98 10.19
CA GLN A 45 -7.16 -36.11 9.47
C GLN A 45 -6.88 -35.96 7.97
N LEU A 46 -6.23 -36.96 7.38
CA LEU A 46 -5.93 -36.96 5.95
C LEU A 46 -7.21 -37.08 5.11
N LEU A 47 -7.22 -36.45 3.94
CA LEU A 47 -8.24 -36.66 2.92
C LEU A 47 -8.28 -38.13 2.46
N PRO A 48 -9.44 -38.64 2.01
CA PRO A 48 -9.63 -40.07 1.72
C PRO A 48 -8.65 -40.68 0.72
N ASP A 49 -8.15 -39.88 -0.23
CA ASP A 49 -7.27 -40.32 -1.32
C ASP A 49 -5.78 -40.11 -1.04
N ILE A 50 -5.43 -39.60 0.16
CA ILE A 50 -4.07 -39.21 0.53
C ILE A 50 -3.50 -40.19 1.56
N THR A 51 -2.27 -40.65 1.30
CA THR A 51 -1.53 -41.53 2.21
C THR A 51 -0.23 -40.88 2.66
N TRP A 52 0.24 -41.21 3.87
CA TRP A 52 1.49 -40.65 4.41
C TRP A 52 2.71 -40.93 3.53
N ASP A 53 2.71 -42.04 2.78
CA ASP A 53 3.80 -42.40 1.88
C ASP A 53 3.98 -41.42 0.71
N GLN A 54 2.96 -40.60 0.41
CA GLN A 54 2.99 -39.58 -0.65
C GLN A 54 3.51 -38.22 -0.15
N ILE A 55 3.63 -38.04 1.17
CA ILE A 55 3.99 -36.77 1.81
C ILE A 55 5.42 -36.91 2.34
N ASN A 56 6.38 -36.25 1.68
CA ASN A 56 7.76 -36.18 2.21
C ASN A 56 7.97 -34.91 3.03
N VAL A 57 7.25 -33.84 2.70
CA VAL A 57 7.25 -32.57 3.42
C VAL A 57 5.83 -32.26 3.83
N LEU A 58 5.63 -32.06 5.13
CA LEU A 58 4.40 -31.57 5.72
C LEU A 58 4.59 -30.09 6.07
N SER A 59 3.88 -29.20 5.40
CA SER A 59 3.98 -27.74 5.55
C SER A 59 2.66 -27.13 6.02
N ILE A 60 2.75 -26.00 6.73
CA ILE A 60 1.66 -25.05 6.87
C ILE A 60 1.77 -24.06 5.73
N TRP A 61 0.87 -24.14 4.75
CA TRP A 61 0.99 -23.38 3.51
C TRP A 61 -0.16 -22.42 3.32
N ASP A 62 0.15 -21.19 2.92
CA ASP A 62 -0.82 -20.20 2.49
C ASP A 62 -0.93 -20.22 0.96
N ILE A 63 -2.09 -20.66 0.46
CA ILE A 63 -2.36 -20.77 -0.97
C ILE A 63 -2.34 -19.39 -1.64
N ALA A 64 -2.89 -18.36 -0.99
CA ALA A 64 -3.06 -17.03 -1.57
C ALA A 64 -1.72 -16.32 -1.79
N SER A 65 -0.75 -16.56 -0.90
CA SER A 65 0.57 -15.92 -0.94
C SER A 65 1.70 -16.88 -1.35
N THR A 66 1.37 -18.11 -1.74
CA THR A 66 2.33 -19.18 -2.06
C THR A 66 3.48 -19.26 -1.04
N SER A 67 3.11 -19.23 0.25
CA SER A 67 4.05 -19.05 1.35
C SER A 67 4.00 -20.22 2.33
N ASP A 68 5.17 -20.72 2.70
CA ASP A 68 5.34 -21.70 3.78
C ASP A 68 5.51 -20.99 5.13
N PHE A 69 4.67 -21.34 6.09
CA PHE A 69 4.66 -20.83 7.46
C PHE A 69 5.45 -21.72 8.42
N GLY A 70 5.99 -22.83 7.89
CA GLY A 70 6.82 -23.79 8.60
C GLY A 70 6.45 -25.21 8.19
N HIS A 71 7.47 -26.06 8.10
CA HIS A 71 7.31 -27.44 7.66
C HIS A 71 8.11 -28.41 8.51
N VAL A 72 7.83 -29.70 8.30
CA VAL A 72 8.63 -30.82 8.77
C VAL A 72 8.84 -31.80 7.63
N THR A 73 10.07 -32.29 7.50
CA THR A 73 10.42 -33.39 6.60
C THR A 73 10.12 -34.72 7.30
N LEU A 74 9.37 -35.59 6.64
CA LEU A 74 9.06 -36.92 7.14
C LEU A 74 10.16 -37.90 6.68
N PRO A 75 10.80 -38.63 7.61
CA PRO A 75 11.93 -39.49 7.26
C PRO A 75 11.51 -40.67 6.39
N ARG A 76 12.13 -40.81 5.21
CA ARG A 76 11.97 -41.98 4.33
C ARG A 76 13.18 -42.90 4.49
N ASN A 77 13.05 -43.90 5.36
CA ASN A 77 14.08 -44.91 5.67
C ASN A 77 15.42 -44.34 6.18
N GLU A 78 16.06 -45.13 7.04
CA GLU A 78 17.24 -44.74 7.82
C GLU A 78 18.48 -44.54 6.94
N SER A 79 18.70 -43.34 6.42
CA SER A 79 20.06 -42.87 6.11
C SER A 79 20.28 -41.35 6.08
N ASP A 80 19.26 -40.51 5.94
CA ASP A 80 19.46 -39.04 5.92
C ASP A 80 18.83 -38.38 7.14
N SER A 81 19.53 -38.43 8.28
CA SER A 81 19.29 -37.53 9.39
C SER A 81 20.07 -36.22 9.18
N VAL A 82 19.64 -35.39 8.23
CA VAL A 82 19.97 -33.97 8.24
C VAL A 82 18.73 -33.23 8.71
N LEU A 83 18.74 -32.84 9.98
CA LEU A 83 17.78 -31.93 10.56
C LEU A 83 18.04 -30.55 9.93
N ASP A 84 17.50 -30.28 8.75
CA ASP A 84 17.60 -28.95 8.12
C ASP A 84 16.62 -28.02 8.86
N THR A 85 17.08 -27.51 10.00
CA THR A 85 16.44 -26.40 10.70
C THR A 85 16.44 -25.20 9.75
N VAL A 86 15.29 -24.86 9.16
CA VAL A 86 15.13 -23.62 8.42
C VAL A 86 15.27 -22.44 9.37
N TYR A 87 16.49 -21.93 9.46
CA TYR A 87 16.74 -20.63 10.01
C TYR A 87 16.36 -19.60 8.95
N THR A 88 15.30 -18.82 9.20
CA THR A 88 15.09 -17.51 8.56
C THR A 88 16.15 -16.48 9.00
N VAL A 89 17.26 -16.95 9.56
CA VAL A 89 18.37 -16.15 10.08
C VAL A 89 19.55 -16.41 9.16
N PHE A 90 19.86 -15.41 8.34
CA PHE A 90 21.13 -15.33 7.67
C PHE A 90 22.20 -14.89 8.66
N ASP A 91 23.32 -15.59 8.67
CA ASP A 91 24.52 -15.30 9.47
C ASP A 91 25.18 -14.00 9.03
N ASN A 92 25.10 -13.68 7.73
CA ASN A 92 25.75 -12.53 7.13
C ASN A 92 24.75 -11.55 6.51
N CYS A 93 25.09 -10.25 6.52
CA CYS A 93 24.28 -9.18 5.98
C CYS A 93 25.16 -8.01 5.50
N LYS A 94 24.83 -7.43 4.35
CA LYS A 94 25.48 -6.24 3.78
C LYS A 94 24.43 -5.34 3.11
N ASN A 95 24.43 -4.07 3.46
CA ASN A 95 23.63 -3.06 2.77
C ASN A 95 24.42 -2.52 1.58
N PHE A 96 23.80 -2.50 0.39
CA PHE A 96 24.37 -1.92 -0.82
C PHE A 96 23.83 -0.50 -1.09
N SER A 97 22.58 -0.25 -0.73
CA SER A 97 21.97 1.09 -0.71
C SER A 97 21.04 1.24 0.51
N ASN A 98 20.43 2.41 0.68
CA ASN A 98 19.42 2.62 1.74
C ASN A 98 18.21 1.68 1.59
N ASN A 99 17.93 1.24 0.36
CA ASN A 99 16.71 0.53 0.01
C ASN A 99 17.02 -0.88 -0.52
N TYR A 100 18.29 -1.33 -0.50
CA TYR A 100 18.69 -2.63 -1.01
C TYR A 100 19.82 -3.25 -0.18
N ARG A 101 19.58 -4.45 0.33
CA ARG A 101 20.54 -5.22 1.10
C ARG A 101 20.53 -6.69 0.72
N VAL A 102 21.66 -7.34 0.97
CA VAL A 102 21.87 -8.76 0.72
C VAL A 102 22.28 -9.46 2.01
N ARG A 103 21.78 -10.68 2.17
CA ARG A 103 22.01 -11.54 3.33
C ARG A 103 22.41 -12.91 2.80
N TRP A 104 23.30 -13.63 3.48
CA TRP A 104 23.72 -14.94 2.98
C TRP A 104 24.22 -15.91 4.05
N ASN A 105 24.07 -17.20 3.74
CA ASN A 105 24.61 -18.33 4.45
C ASN A 105 25.46 -19.16 3.49
N LEU A 106 26.63 -19.58 3.94
CA LEU A 106 27.57 -20.36 3.14
C LEU A 106 27.66 -21.78 3.68
N ASN A 107 27.30 -22.77 2.85
CA ASN A 107 27.46 -24.17 3.18
C ASN A 107 28.50 -24.82 2.25
N VAL A 108 29.73 -24.90 2.74
CA VAL A 108 30.86 -25.44 1.97
C VAL A 108 30.77 -26.96 1.80
N GLU A 109 30.23 -27.68 2.80
CA GLU A 109 30.12 -29.14 2.76
C GLU A 109 29.13 -29.61 1.71
N GLU A 110 28.01 -28.90 1.58
CA GLU A 110 26.94 -29.21 0.62
C GLU A 110 27.08 -28.47 -0.72
N ASN A 111 28.16 -27.70 -0.92
CA ASN A 111 28.46 -26.98 -2.16
C ASN A 111 27.40 -25.94 -2.57
N TRP A 112 26.80 -25.21 -1.63
CA TRP A 112 25.85 -24.13 -1.96
C TRP A 112 26.03 -22.86 -1.12
N ILE A 113 25.62 -21.74 -1.70
CA ILE A 113 25.38 -20.47 -1.02
C ILE A 113 23.90 -20.14 -1.10
N GLU A 114 23.32 -19.76 0.03
CA GLU A 114 21.96 -19.26 0.11
C GLU A 114 22.00 -17.75 0.29
N ILE A 115 21.29 -17.04 -0.59
CA ILE A 115 21.33 -15.59 -0.70
C ILE A 115 19.90 -15.06 -0.56
N GLY A 116 19.71 -14.06 0.30
CA GLY A 116 18.48 -13.30 0.46
C GLY A 116 18.66 -11.86 -0.03
N LEU A 117 17.90 -11.48 -1.04
CA LEU A 117 17.82 -10.11 -1.58
C LEU A 117 16.62 -9.40 -0.96
N GLU A 118 16.86 -8.28 -0.28
CA GLU A 118 15.82 -7.51 0.39
C GLU A 118 15.84 -6.05 -0.10
N ALA A 119 14.75 -5.60 -0.73
CA ALA A 119 14.64 -4.25 -1.27
C ALA A 119 13.28 -3.58 -1.00
N GLY A 120 13.31 -2.28 -0.66
CA GLY A 120 12.14 -1.42 -0.68
C GLY A 120 11.90 -0.88 -2.10
N ALA A 121 11.31 -1.71 -2.97
CA ALA A 121 11.13 -1.40 -4.39
C ALA A 121 9.74 -1.81 -4.89
N PRO A 122 9.14 -1.15 -5.91
CA PRO A 122 7.87 -1.53 -6.53
C PRO A 122 7.86 -2.97 -7.08
N THR A 123 6.68 -3.55 -7.34
CA THR A 123 6.57 -4.93 -7.89
C THR A 123 7.11 -5.04 -9.32
N THR A 124 7.21 -3.91 -10.02
CA THR A 124 7.76 -3.80 -11.37
C THR A 124 9.29 -3.82 -11.40
N TYR A 125 9.96 -3.91 -10.24
CA TYR A 125 11.42 -3.88 -10.16
C TYR A 125 12.03 -5.27 -10.04
N TYR A 126 13.20 -5.47 -10.65
CA TYR A 126 14.07 -6.59 -10.38
C TYR A 126 15.16 -6.21 -9.37
N MET A 127 15.63 -7.21 -8.65
CA MET A 127 16.82 -7.18 -7.80
C MET A 127 17.84 -8.12 -8.43
N ALA A 128 19.06 -7.64 -8.67
CA ALA A 128 20.13 -8.51 -9.15
C ALA A 128 21.33 -8.50 -8.21
N PHE A 129 21.98 -9.65 -8.11
CA PHE A 129 23.19 -9.84 -7.33
C PHE A 129 24.04 -10.95 -7.94
N GLY A 130 25.35 -10.75 -8.00
CA GLY A 130 26.25 -11.70 -8.62
C GLY A 130 27.72 -11.37 -8.44
N TRP A 131 28.57 -12.13 -9.13
CA TRP A 131 30.02 -12.04 -9.07
C TRP A 131 30.60 -11.49 -10.36
N ALA A 132 31.58 -10.59 -10.22
CA ALA A 132 32.39 -10.14 -11.33
C ALA A 132 33.48 -11.17 -11.64
N ASN A 133 33.83 -11.31 -12.92
CA ASN A 133 34.94 -12.17 -13.32
C ASN A 133 36.25 -11.74 -12.62
N PRO A 134 36.91 -12.64 -11.85
CA PRO A 134 38.12 -12.29 -11.11
C PRO A 134 39.28 -11.83 -12.02
N ASN A 135 39.30 -12.27 -13.28
CA ASN A 135 40.32 -11.87 -14.26
C ASN A 135 40.13 -10.45 -14.79
N ARG A 136 38.96 -9.82 -14.58
CA ARG A 136 38.66 -8.47 -15.05
C ARG A 136 38.93 -7.44 -13.96
N THR A 137 39.70 -6.39 -14.25
CA THR A 137 39.97 -5.28 -13.30
C THR A 137 39.16 -4.03 -13.61
N LYS A 138 38.61 -3.92 -14.82
CA LYS A 138 37.73 -2.85 -15.31
C LYS A 138 36.53 -3.49 -16.00
N GLU A 139 35.42 -2.75 -16.09
CA GLU A 139 34.16 -3.23 -16.69
C GLU A 139 33.65 -4.51 -16.01
N LEU A 140 33.46 -4.44 -14.69
CA LEU A 140 33.15 -5.59 -13.83
C LEU A 140 31.86 -6.34 -14.19
N MET A 141 30.99 -5.74 -15.02
CA MET A 141 29.78 -6.39 -15.52
C MET A 141 30.04 -7.30 -16.72
N SER A 142 31.09 -7.09 -17.50
CA SER A 142 31.36 -7.98 -18.65
C SER A 142 31.91 -9.31 -18.15
N GLU A 143 31.33 -10.41 -18.65
CA GLU A 143 31.59 -11.79 -18.24
C GLU A 143 31.23 -12.05 -16.78
N ALA A 144 30.27 -11.30 -16.24
CA ALA A 144 29.79 -11.49 -14.89
C ALA A 144 28.65 -12.51 -14.84
N ASP A 145 28.62 -13.23 -13.73
CA ASP A 145 27.62 -14.22 -13.38
C ASP A 145 26.68 -13.60 -12.34
N VAL A 146 25.39 -13.50 -12.67
CA VAL A 146 24.41 -12.74 -11.90
C VAL A 146 23.10 -13.49 -11.78
N THR A 147 22.54 -13.53 -10.57
CA THR A 147 21.15 -13.93 -10.37
C THR A 147 20.24 -12.71 -10.42
N VAL A 148 19.16 -12.80 -11.18
CA VAL A 148 18.10 -11.79 -11.25
C VAL A 148 16.83 -12.35 -10.60
N ALA A 149 16.26 -11.58 -9.68
CA ALA A 149 15.09 -11.94 -8.89
C ALA A 149 13.99 -10.88 -9.03
N SER A 150 12.73 -11.28 -9.17
CA SER A 150 11.59 -10.36 -9.18
C SER A 150 10.28 -11.09 -8.86
N PHE A 151 9.17 -10.37 -8.94
CA PHE A 151 7.82 -10.90 -8.78
C PHE A 151 7.06 -10.77 -10.11
N THR A 152 6.20 -11.74 -10.41
CA THR A 152 5.24 -11.62 -11.51
C THR A 152 4.14 -10.61 -11.15
N GLU A 153 3.33 -10.20 -12.14
CA GLU A 153 2.16 -9.34 -11.90
C GLU A 153 1.15 -9.95 -10.90
N GLU A 154 1.12 -11.28 -10.83
CA GLU A 154 0.30 -12.05 -9.88
C GLU A 154 0.94 -12.16 -8.48
N GLY A 155 2.10 -11.56 -8.26
CA GLY A 155 2.81 -11.59 -6.98
C GLY A 155 3.61 -12.87 -6.71
N ARG A 156 3.86 -13.71 -7.73
CA ARG A 156 4.69 -14.91 -7.57
C ARG A 156 6.17 -14.57 -7.69
N PRO A 157 7.03 -14.95 -6.73
CA PRO A 157 8.47 -14.73 -6.84
C PRO A 157 9.09 -15.65 -7.89
N PHE A 158 10.13 -15.16 -8.56
CA PHE A 158 10.99 -15.96 -9.42
C PHE A 158 12.45 -15.50 -9.33
N VAL A 159 13.37 -16.42 -9.61
CA VAL A 159 14.79 -16.15 -9.80
C VAL A 159 15.28 -16.87 -11.04
N ASP A 160 16.15 -16.22 -11.77
CA ASP A 160 16.75 -16.74 -12.99
C ASP A 160 18.24 -16.41 -13.00
N ASP A 161 19.01 -17.32 -13.60
CA ASP A 161 20.45 -17.19 -13.74
C ASP A 161 20.82 -16.46 -15.03
N PHE A 162 21.69 -15.45 -14.93
CA PHE A 162 22.06 -14.55 -16.02
C PHE A 162 23.57 -14.43 -16.16
N TYR A 163 23.99 -14.45 -17.42
CA TYR A 163 25.35 -14.17 -17.83
C TYR A 163 25.40 -12.88 -18.65
N ILE A 164 26.29 -11.98 -18.25
CA ILE A 164 26.42 -10.67 -18.88
C ILE A 164 27.57 -10.69 -19.88
N THR A 165 27.27 -10.61 -21.17
CA THR A 165 28.33 -10.53 -22.21
C THR A 165 28.78 -9.11 -22.50
N ALA A 166 27.89 -8.12 -22.35
CA ALA A 166 28.15 -6.71 -22.66
C ALA A 166 27.31 -5.77 -21.79
N TYR A 167 27.74 -4.52 -21.68
CA TYR A 167 27.00 -3.44 -21.03
C TYR A 167 25.85 -2.94 -21.94
N SER A 168 24.91 -3.83 -22.25
CA SER A 168 23.73 -3.51 -23.03
C SER A 168 22.57 -4.40 -22.64
N GLU A 169 21.35 -3.89 -22.78
CA GLU A 169 20.15 -4.72 -22.82
C GLU A 169 20.28 -5.85 -23.84
N CYS A 170 19.50 -6.90 -23.63
CA CYS A 170 19.37 -8.04 -24.51
C CYS A 170 19.11 -7.67 -25.97
N LYS A 171 20.11 -7.89 -26.82
CA LYS A 171 19.99 -7.80 -28.27
C LYS A 171 20.21 -9.17 -28.90
N LEU A 172 19.18 -9.68 -29.56
CA LEU A 172 19.24 -10.91 -30.33
C LEU A 172 19.50 -10.55 -31.79
N SER A 173 20.65 -10.96 -32.35
CA SER A 173 20.95 -10.72 -33.76
C SER A 173 20.15 -11.67 -34.65
N SER A 174 19.22 -11.15 -35.45
CA SER A 174 18.39 -11.94 -36.37
C SER A 174 19.17 -12.63 -37.49
N LYS A 175 20.43 -12.25 -37.74
CA LYS A 175 21.26 -12.83 -38.81
C LYS A 175 22.06 -14.05 -38.34
N ASP A 176 22.57 -14.03 -37.10
CA ASP A 176 23.51 -15.04 -36.61
C ASP A 176 22.99 -15.81 -35.37
N ARG A 177 21.79 -15.48 -34.86
CA ARG A 177 21.22 -16.00 -33.58
C ARG A 177 22.14 -15.80 -32.37
N THR A 178 23.05 -14.83 -32.44
CA THR A 178 23.93 -14.50 -31.32
C THR A 178 23.21 -13.55 -30.35
N ALA A 179 23.18 -13.93 -29.08
CA ALA A 179 22.68 -13.11 -27.98
C ALA A 179 23.83 -12.24 -27.44
N ILE A 180 23.59 -10.92 -27.30
CA ILE A 180 24.55 -9.96 -26.74
C ILE A 180 23.85 -9.10 -25.69
N GLY A 181 24.46 -8.93 -24.52
CA GLY A 181 23.91 -8.15 -23.41
C GLY A 181 23.70 -8.98 -22.15
N VAL A 182 22.63 -8.70 -21.41
CA VAL A 182 22.27 -9.31 -20.11
C VAL A 182 21.17 -10.35 -20.28
N PHE A 183 21.49 -11.57 -20.72
CA PHE A 183 20.50 -12.63 -20.96
C PHE A 183 20.49 -13.70 -19.88
N PRO A 184 19.34 -14.38 -19.67
CA PRO A 184 19.32 -15.64 -18.94
C PRO A 184 20.20 -16.69 -19.64
N ASP A 185 20.88 -17.52 -18.86
CA ASP A 185 21.84 -18.52 -19.36
C ASP A 185 21.22 -19.50 -20.35
N VAL A 186 19.97 -19.86 -20.09
CA VAL A 186 19.15 -20.73 -20.95
C VAL A 186 18.96 -20.21 -22.37
N VAL A 187 19.13 -18.91 -22.60
CA VAL A 187 19.02 -18.30 -23.93
C VAL A 187 20.30 -18.51 -24.75
N TYR A 188 21.47 -18.57 -24.09
CA TYR A 188 22.73 -18.80 -24.78
C TYR A 188 22.91 -20.27 -25.17
N GLU A 189 22.50 -21.18 -24.31
CA GLU A 189 22.62 -22.61 -24.56
C GLU A 189 21.45 -23.37 -23.90
N ASN A 190 20.75 -24.20 -24.67
CA ASN A 190 19.72 -25.07 -24.11
C ASN A 190 20.39 -26.15 -23.25
N SER A 191 19.82 -26.44 -22.08
CA SER A 191 20.24 -27.54 -21.20
C SER A 191 20.35 -28.85 -22.01
N LYS A 192 21.58 -29.31 -22.25
CA LYS A 192 21.88 -30.54 -22.99
C LYS A 192 22.78 -31.43 -22.14
N ASN A 193 22.57 -32.75 -22.23
CA ASN A 193 23.38 -33.78 -21.56
C ASN A 193 23.47 -33.66 -20.02
N GLY A 194 22.38 -33.26 -19.35
CA GLY A 194 22.32 -33.18 -17.88
C GLY A 194 23.08 -32.00 -17.27
N ILE A 195 23.63 -31.09 -18.08
CA ILE A 195 24.17 -29.80 -17.64
C ILE A 195 23.02 -28.81 -17.60
N MET A 196 22.67 -28.37 -16.39
CA MET A 196 21.60 -27.42 -16.15
C MET A 196 22.21 -26.02 -16.10
N VAL A 197 21.94 -25.22 -17.13
CA VAL A 197 22.55 -23.90 -17.34
C VAL A 197 21.94 -22.83 -16.42
N ASN A 198 20.67 -23.01 -16.03
CA ASN A 198 20.10 -22.29 -14.89
C ASN A 198 20.24 -23.18 -13.65
N ASN A 199 21.23 -22.89 -12.82
CA ASN A 199 21.50 -23.65 -11.60
C ASN A 199 21.00 -22.94 -10.33
N THR A 200 20.32 -21.80 -10.50
CA THR A 200 19.79 -21.01 -9.41
C THR A 200 18.45 -21.58 -8.97
N MET A 201 18.31 -21.84 -7.67
CA MET A 201 17.11 -22.46 -7.10
C MET A 201 16.39 -21.47 -6.18
N LEU A 202 15.14 -21.13 -6.52
CA LEU A 202 14.28 -20.33 -5.63
C LEU A 202 14.01 -21.12 -4.34
N VAL A 203 14.22 -20.47 -3.19
CA VAL A 203 13.91 -21.04 -1.86
C VAL A 203 12.64 -20.41 -1.31
N TYR A 204 12.56 -19.08 -1.31
CA TYR A 204 11.47 -18.34 -0.69
C TYR A 204 11.33 -16.97 -1.34
N GLY A 205 10.12 -16.42 -1.37
CA GLY A 205 9.92 -15.04 -1.78
C GLY A 205 8.65 -14.47 -1.19
N HIS A 206 8.72 -13.26 -0.65
CA HIS A 206 7.54 -12.57 -0.15
C HIS A 206 7.70 -11.06 -0.28
N ARG A 207 6.56 -10.38 -0.28
CA ARG A 207 6.51 -8.93 -0.29
C ARG A 207 5.53 -8.46 0.78
N ARG A 208 5.96 -7.50 1.60
CA ARG A 208 5.14 -6.93 2.67
C ARG A 208 5.49 -5.47 2.88
N ASP A 209 4.46 -4.63 3.03
CA ASP A 209 4.60 -3.21 3.40
C ASP A 209 5.60 -2.45 2.50
N GLY A 210 5.60 -2.76 1.19
CA GLY A 210 6.50 -2.15 0.20
C GLY A 210 7.91 -2.75 0.12
N VAL A 211 8.24 -3.74 0.96
CA VAL A 211 9.53 -4.44 0.97
C VAL A 211 9.39 -5.81 0.33
N SER A 212 10.26 -6.10 -0.63
CA SER A 212 10.43 -7.39 -1.30
C SER A 212 11.59 -8.15 -0.68
N LEU A 213 11.40 -9.41 -0.30
CA LEU A 213 12.47 -10.35 0.07
C LEU A 213 12.39 -11.59 -0.85
N ILE A 214 13.48 -11.91 -1.54
CA ILE A 214 13.61 -13.17 -2.31
C ILE A 214 14.88 -13.89 -1.87
N MET A 215 14.74 -15.17 -1.55
CA MET A 215 15.82 -16.07 -1.16
C MET A 215 16.00 -17.15 -2.21
N PHE A 216 17.26 -17.40 -2.58
CA PHE A 216 17.63 -18.44 -3.53
C PHE A 216 18.94 -19.11 -3.13
N ARG A 217 19.18 -20.30 -3.69
CA ARG A 217 20.42 -21.07 -3.54
C ARG A 217 21.13 -21.16 -4.88
N LYS A 218 22.46 -21.05 -4.85
CA LYS A 218 23.32 -21.24 -6.02
C LYS A 218 24.51 -22.13 -5.63
N PRO A 219 24.98 -23.06 -6.49
CA PRO A 219 26.13 -23.89 -6.17
C PRO A 219 27.43 -23.08 -6.10
N LEU A 220 28.35 -23.43 -5.20
CA LEU A 220 29.66 -22.77 -5.12
C LEU A 220 30.54 -23.15 -6.31
N ASN A 221 30.49 -24.43 -6.67
CA ASN A 221 31.21 -25.02 -7.79
C ASN A 221 30.19 -25.63 -8.77
N SER A 222 29.75 -24.84 -9.75
CA SER A 222 28.83 -25.29 -10.81
C SER A 222 29.50 -26.27 -11.80
N ILE A 223 28.70 -27.14 -12.40
CA ILE A 223 29.12 -28.02 -13.51
C ILE A 223 29.32 -27.20 -14.79
N ASP A 224 28.50 -26.16 -14.97
CA ASP A 224 28.70 -25.18 -16.03
C ASP A 224 29.88 -24.28 -15.65
N LYS A 225 30.88 -24.23 -16.54
CA LYS A 225 32.11 -23.43 -16.38
C LYS A 225 32.20 -22.28 -17.36
N LYS A 226 31.19 -22.15 -18.22
CA LYS A 226 31.15 -21.21 -19.32
C LYS A 226 30.42 -19.94 -18.91
N TYR A 227 29.32 -20.09 -18.17
CA TYR A 227 28.48 -18.99 -17.72
C TYR A 227 28.58 -18.74 -16.22
N ASP A 228 28.83 -19.79 -15.42
CA ASP A 228 29.03 -19.64 -13.98
C ASP A 228 30.47 -19.38 -13.56
N LEU A 229 30.61 -18.56 -12.51
CA LEU A 229 31.88 -18.31 -11.84
C LEU A 229 32.03 -19.19 -10.59
N LEU A 230 33.26 -19.66 -10.35
CA LEU A 230 33.59 -20.45 -9.17
C LEU A 230 33.70 -19.54 -7.93
N VAL A 231 32.95 -19.87 -6.88
CA VAL A 231 32.93 -19.13 -5.61
C VAL A 231 33.89 -19.79 -4.62
N TYR A 232 35.00 -19.13 -4.32
CA TYR A 232 35.98 -19.61 -3.33
C TYR A 232 35.63 -19.09 -1.92
N PRO A 233 35.36 -19.98 -0.94
CA PRO A 233 34.97 -19.57 0.42
C PRO A 233 35.97 -18.68 1.18
N ASN A 234 37.26 -18.80 0.84
CA ASN A 234 38.36 -18.18 1.58
C ASN A 234 39.04 -17.02 0.84
N GLU A 235 38.46 -16.55 -0.27
CA GLU A 235 39.02 -15.48 -1.08
C GLU A 235 38.05 -14.29 -1.19
N ASP A 236 38.61 -13.09 -1.33
CA ASP A 236 37.82 -11.89 -1.54
C ASP A 236 37.21 -11.91 -2.96
N LEU A 237 35.89 -11.94 -3.04
CA LEU A 237 35.14 -11.88 -4.30
C LEU A 237 34.63 -10.47 -4.54
N ARG A 238 34.70 -10.04 -5.80
CA ARG A 238 34.09 -8.79 -6.25
C ARG A 238 32.66 -9.09 -6.69
N VAL A 239 31.71 -8.38 -6.11
CA VAL A 239 30.29 -8.55 -6.39
C VAL A 239 29.77 -7.38 -7.21
N ILE A 240 28.75 -7.65 -8.02
CA ILE A 240 27.95 -6.63 -8.72
C ILE A 240 26.49 -6.78 -8.31
N TRP A 241 25.75 -5.68 -8.35
CA TRP A 241 24.37 -5.65 -7.91
C TRP A 241 23.59 -4.60 -8.70
N ALA A 242 22.28 -4.79 -8.78
CA ALA A 242 21.39 -3.92 -9.54
C ALA A 242 20.00 -3.85 -8.91
N LEU A 243 19.32 -2.73 -9.13
CA LEU A 243 17.91 -2.53 -8.85
C LEU A 243 17.33 -1.69 -9.98
N GLY A 244 16.29 -2.17 -10.67
CA GLY A 244 15.73 -1.47 -11.83
C GLY A 244 14.42 -2.05 -12.33
N LEU A 245 13.85 -1.48 -13.38
CA LEU A 245 12.57 -1.95 -13.95
C LEU A 245 12.73 -3.29 -14.66
N MET A 246 11.81 -4.20 -14.41
CA MET A 246 11.72 -5.49 -15.08
C MET A 246 10.76 -5.40 -16.26
N LYS A 247 11.17 -5.93 -17.42
CA LYS A 247 10.32 -6.01 -18.60
C LYS A 247 9.61 -7.37 -18.63
N PRO A 248 8.27 -7.43 -18.68
CA PRO A 248 7.55 -8.70 -18.75
C PRO A 248 7.67 -9.37 -20.13
N PRO A 249 7.41 -10.69 -20.22
CA PRO A 249 7.37 -11.42 -21.49
C PRO A 249 6.34 -10.84 -22.48
N ASN A 250 6.61 -10.96 -23.78
CA ASN A 250 5.68 -10.58 -24.86
C ASN A 250 5.72 -11.59 -26.02
N GLU A 251 4.92 -11.39 -27.08
CA GLU A 251 4.80 -12.32 -28.22
C GLU A 251 6.14 -12.68 -28.90
N ASN A 252 7.17 -11.83 -28.78
CA ASN A 252 8.50 -12.05 -29.35
C ASN A 252 9.58 -12.40 -28.31
N GLN A 253 9.24 -12.48 -27.02
CA GLN A 253 10.19 -12.61 -25.92
C GLN A 253 9.57 -13.36 -24.74
N SER A 254 9.98 -14.61 -24.53
CA SER A 254 9.41 -15.52 -23.53
C SER A 254 9.93 -15.34 -22.10
N HIS A 255 10.95 -14.51 -21.89
CA HIS A 255 11.62 -14.35 -20.60
C HIS A 255 11.46 -12.92 -20.07
N PHE A 256 11.41 -12.78 -18.75
CA PHE A 256 11.52 -11.48 -18.09
C PHE A 256 12.94 -10.96 -18.25
N LEU A 257 13.08 -9.69 -18.60
CA LEU A 257 14.39 -9.09 -18.82
C LEU A 257 14.62 -7.82 -18.02
N PRO A 258 15.80 -7.68 -17.40
CA PRO A 258 16.17 -6.45 -16.74
C PRO A 258 16.28 -5.32 -17.78
N GLN A 259 15.56 -4.21 -17.55
CA GLN A 259 15.80 -2.96 -18.26
C GLN A 259 17.06 -2.29 -17.70
N PHE A 260 17.61 -1.35 -18.46
CA PHE A 260 18.73 -0.54 -18.00
C PHE A 260 18.48 0.03 -16.59
N HIS A 261 19.46 -0.16 -15.72
CA HIS A 261 19.52 0.42 -14.38
C HIS A 261 20.81 1.25 -14.32
N GLY A 262 20.66 2.56 -14.13
CA GLY A 262 21.75 3.54 -14.29
C GLY A 262 21.36 4.66 -15.25
N GLU A 263 22.01 5.83 -15.13
CA GLU A 263 21.73 7.02 -15.95
C GLU A 263 21.63 6.66 -17.45
N VAL A 264 20.41 6.74 -17.99
CA VAL A 264 20.15 6.59 -19.41
C VAL A 264 20.87 7.73 -20.13
N SER A 265 21.98 7.41 -20.80
CA SER A 265 22.66 8.34 -21.69
C SER A 265 21.99 8.29 -23.06
N LEU A 266 21.12 9.26 -23.35
CA LEU A 266 20.48 9.45 -24.65
C LEU A 266 21.49 9.94 -25.68
N VAL A 267 21.84 9.13 -26.67
CA VAL A 267 22.71 9.55 -27.77
C VAL A 267 21.89 10.22 -28.86
N ALA A 268 22.04 11.54 -29.01
CA ALA A 268 21.47 12.31 -30.12
C ALA A 268 22.43 12.24 -31.33
N THR A 269 22.07 11.44 -32.34
CA THR A 269 22.80 11.34 -33.62
C THR A 269 22.07 12.09 -34.73
N THR A 270 22.81 12.71 -35.64
CA THR A 270 22.25 13.23 -36.90
C THR A 270 22.16 12.10 -37.92
N GLY A 271 20.93 11.71 -38.27
CA GLY A 271 20.66 10.87 -39.44
C GLY A 271 20.51 11.71 -40.71
N GLU A 272 20.53 11.07 -41.88
CA GLU A 272 20.17 11.71 -43.15
C GLU A 272 18.79 12.36 -43.07
N VAL A 273 18.64 13.53 -43.70
CA VAL A 273 17.41 14.31 -43.77
C VAL A 273 16.32 13.47 -44.47
N LEU A 274 15.52 12.76 -43.69
CA LEU A 274 14.30 12.12 -44.16
C LEU A 274 13.17 13.14 -44.11
N HIS A 275 12.74 13.58 -45.28
CA HIS A 275 11.55 14.42 -45.42
C HIS A 275 10.31 13.55 -45.16
N TYR A 276 9.82 13.56 -43.92
CA TYR A 276 8.60 12.86 -43.54
C TYR A 276 7.38 13.73 -43.90
N PRO A 277 6.45 13.27 -44.77
CA PRO A 277 5.26 14.05 -45.13
C PRO A 277 4.23 14.19 -43.99
N ASN A 278 4.42 13.47 -42.88
CA ASN A 278 3.75 13.57 -41.58
C ASN A 278 4.13 12.31 -40.77
N PRO A 279 4.63 12.44 -39.53
CA PRO A 279 4.49 11.33 -38.59
C PRO A 279 4.15 11.78 -37.15
N PRO A 280 3.66 10.86 -36.30
CA PRO A 280 3.46 11.10 -34.88
C PRO A 280 4.81 11.41 -34.22
N THR A 281 4.86 12.52 -33.48
CA THR A 281 6.05 12.94 -32.73
C THR A 281 6.38 11.90 -31.65
N PRO A 282 7.56 11.25 -31.66
CA PRO A 282 8.05 10.49 -30.52
C PRO A 282 8.20 11.44 -29.33
N VAL A 283 7.59 11.05 -28.22
CA VAL A 283 7.62 11.78 -26.96
C VAL A 283 8.64 11.09 -26.07
N LEU A 284 9.71 11.79 -25.71
CA LEU A 284 10.65 11.30 -24.71
C LEU A 284 10.04 11.53 -23.33
N ARG A 285 9.86 10.48 -22.53
CA ARG A 285 9.42 10.62 -21.14
C ARG A 285 10.63 10.66 -20.22
N VAL A 286 10.71 11.69 -19.39
CA VAL A 286 11.79 11.89 -18.42
C VAL A 286 11.18 11.99 -17.02
N GLU A 287 11.88 11.48 -16.02
CA GLU A 287 11.46 11.51 -14.61
C GLU A 287 12.05 12.73 -13.90
N ARG A 288 11.20 13.51 -13.21
CA ARG A 288 11.64 14.66 -12.40
C ARG A 288 12.57 14.22 -11.27
N GLY A 289 13.64 14.99 -11.05
CA GLY A 289 14.64 14.72 -10.03
C GLY A 289 15.71 13.72 -10.44
N VAL A 290 15.51 12.99 -11.55
CA VAL A 290 16.50 12.06 -12.10
C VAL A 290 17.34 12.80 -13.15
N PRO A 291 18.67 12.92 -12.98
CA PRO A 291 19.53 13.48 -14.02
C PRO A 291 19.47 12.60 -15.27
N VAL A 292 19.18 13.24 -16.41
CA VAL A 292 19.22 12.60 -17.73
C VAL A 292 20.38 13.17 -18.52
N LYS A 293 21.23 12.26 -19.00
CA LYS A 293 22.41 12.61 -19.77
C LYS A 293 22.12 12.50 -21.26
N PHE A 294 22.39 13.55 -22.02
CA PHE A 294 22.33 13.59 -23.47
C PHE A 294 23.76 13.61 -24.03
N LEU A 295 24.08 12.67 -24.92
CA LEU A 295 25.33 12.64 -25.68
C LEU A 295 25.08 13.27 -27.05
N VAL A 296 25.59 14.48 -27.25
CA VAL A 296 25.44 15.27 -28.48
C VAL A 296 26.52 14.85 -29.49
N GLN A 297 26.11 14.34 -30.65
CA GLN A 297 26.98 13.87 -31.73
C GLN A 297 26.62 14.49 -33.09
N VAL A 298 26.26 15.77 -33.08
CA VAL A 298 25.54 16.46 -34.16
C VAL A 298 26.49 17.22 -35.12
N GLY A 299 27.78 17.38 -34.77
CA GLY A 299 28.79 18.12 -35.54
C GLY A 299 29.30 19.37 -34.83
N HIS A 300 30.22 20.11 -35.46
CA HIS A 300 30.87 21.32 -34.93
C HIS A 300 30.08 22.63 -35.22
N ASP A 301 28.81 22.53 -35.63
CA ASP A 301 28.00 23.69 -36.04
C ASP A 301 26.54 23.59 -35.53
N VAL A 302 26.27 22.67 -34.60
CA VAL A 302 24.91 22.44 -34.08
C VAL A 302 24.94 22.24 -32.57
N ALA A 303 24.88 23.36 -31.86
CA ALA A 303 24.71 23.37 -30.42
C ALA A 303 23.25 23.00 -30.04
N LEU A 304 23.09 22.08 -29.10
CA LEU A 304 21.79 21.66 -28.58
C LEU A 304 21.48 22.32 -27.23
N TYR A 305 20.22 22.70 -27.04
CA TYR A 305 19.72 23.21 -25.76
C TYR A 305 18.27 22.78 -25.52
N ILE A 306 17.83 22.83 -24.28
CA ILE A 306 16.51 22.39 -23.83
C ILE A 306 15.72 23.60 -23.34
N THR A 307 14.54 23.81 -23.91
CA THR A 307 13.69 24.99 -23.71
C THR A 307 12.22 24.60 -23.65
N SER A 308 11.38 25.44 -23.06
CA SER A 308 9.93 25.30 -23.11
C SER A 308 9.33 25.83 -24.43
N ASP A 309 10.14 26.51 -25.25
CA ASP A 309 9.71 27.02 -26.55
C ASP A 309 9.68 25.91 -27.62
N SER A 310 8.50 25.69 -28.19
CA SER A 310 8.30 24.76 -29.30
C SER A 310 9.01 25.15 -30.61
N LEU A 311 9.38 26.42 -30.78
CA LEU A 311 10.02 26.93 -32.00
C LEU A 311 11.55 26.80 -31.99
N GLY A 312 12.21 27.00 -30.83
CA GLY A 312 13.68 26.98 -30.73
C GLY A 312 14.38 28.09 -31.54
N GLY A 313 15.70 27.97 -31.75
CA GLY A 313 16.48 28.84 -32.63
C GLY A 313 16.61 30.30 -32.14
N ASN A 314 17.46 30.50 -31.11
CA ASN A 314 17.86 31.78 -30.51
C ASN A 314 16.72 32.83 -30.46
N ALA A 315 15.92 32.78 -29.38
CA ALA A 315 14.74 33.64 -29.22
C ALA A 315 15.03 35.15 -29.32
N THR A 316 16.27 35.58 -29.07
CA THR A 316 16.68 36.99 -29.16
C THR A 316 16.56 37.52 -30.61
N LEU A 317 16.83 36.67 -31.61
CA LEU A 317 16.65 37.01 -33.02
C LEU A 317 15.17 37.19 -33.41
N ARG A 318 14.27 36.55 -32.65
CA ARG A 318 12.81 36.64 -32.82
C ARG A 318 12.15 37.69 -31.93
N ASN A 319 12.94 38.49 -31.19
CA ASN A 319 12.45 39.48 -30.24
C ASN A 319 11.55 38.86 -29.14
N ALA A 320 11.87 37.62 -28.75
CA ALA A 320 11.17 36.84 -27.73
C ALA A 320 12.11 36.47 -26.58
N THR A 321 11.55 36.06 -25.44
CA THR A 321 12.32 35.54 -24.30
C THR A 321 12.06 34.04 -24.18
N GLU A 322 13.11 33.26 -23.99
CA GLU A 322 13.04 31.81 -23.77
C GLU A 322 13.76 31.43 -22.49
N THR A 323 13.27 30.38 -21.82
CA THR A 323 13.93 29.81 -20.64
C THR A 323 14.70 28.57 -21.07
N ILE A 324 16.01 28.58 -20.83
CA ILE A 324 16.90 27.46 -21.13
C ILE A 324 17.06 26.64 -19.84
N TYR A 325 16.66 25.37 -19.89
CA TYR A 325 16.74 24.44 -18.75
C TYR A 325 18.07 23.67 -18.74
N SER A 326 18.68 23.47 -19.91
CA SER A 326 20.00 22.87 -20.06
C SER A 326 20.56 23.16 -21.46
N GLY A 327 21.87 23.36 -21.58
CA GLY A 327 22.56 23.55 -22.85
C GLY A 327 22.99 24.98 -23.13
N GLU A 328 24.07 25.09 -23.90
CA GLU A 328 24.83 26.33 -24.12
C GLU A 328 25.34 26.39 -25.57
N PRO A 329 25.84 27.54 -26.06
CA PRO A 329 26.44 27.63 -27.40
C PRO A 329 27.59 26.66 -27.68
N GLU A 330 28.21 26.12 -26.62
CA GLU A 330 29.32 25.17 -26.68
C GLU A 330 28.87 23.70 -26.58
N ALA A 331 27.55 23.46 -26.49
CA ALA A 331 26.95 22.13 -26.39
C ALA A 331 26.88 21.43 -27.76
N GLU A 332 28.02 21.36 -28.45
CA GLU A 332 28.23 20.72 -29.74
C GLU A 332 29.27 19.61 -29.64
N GLY A 333 29.08 18.51 -30.39
CA GLY A 333 29.92 17.34 -30.27
C GLY A 333 29.91 16.47 -31.53
N VAL A 334 30.98 15.71 -31.72
CA VAL A 334 31.15 14.80 -32.87
C VAL A 334 31.18 13.35 -32.40
N VAL A 335 30.94 12.40 -33.30
CA VAL A 335 30.98 10.96 -32.98
C VAL A 335 32.29 10.54 -32.29
N ALA A 336 33.42 11.16 -32.64
CA ALA A 336 34.72 10.88 -32.04
C ALA A 336 34.94 11.53 -30.65
N ASN A 337 34.19 12.58 -30.33
CA ASN A 337 34.24 13.32 -29.06
C ASN A 337 32.85 13.93 -28.78
N PRO A 338 31.91 13.13 -28.26
CA PRO A 338 30.55 13.59 -27.99
C PRO A 338 30.54 14.62 -26.86
N HIS A 339 29.66 15.61 -26.94
CA HIS A 339 29.45 16.55 -25.85
C HIS A 339 28.38 16.03 -24.90
N GLU A 340 28.63 16.10 -23.60
CA GLU A 340 27.72 15.63 -22.57
C GLU A 340 26.85 16.78 -22.08
N LEU A 341 25.56 16.73 -22.40
CA LEU A 341 24.55 17.68 -21.98
C LEU A 341 23.68 17.03 -20.90
N ILE A 342 23.65 17.57 -19.68
CA ILE A 342 22.90 16.99 -18.57
C ILE A 342 21.63 17.82 -18.32
N LEU A 343 20.46 17.19 -18.42
CA LEU A 343 19.19 17.76 -17.97
C LEU A 343 18.87 17.19 -16.59
N VAL A 344 18.63 18.05 -15.62
CA VAL A 344 18.02 17.64 -14.35
C VAL A 344 16.66 18.32 -14.29
N PRO A 345 15.57 17.64 -14.71
CA PRO A 345 14.25 18.22 -14.62
C PRO A 345 13.92 18.43 -13.15
N ASP A 346 13.80 19.70 -12.77
CA ASP A 346 13.52 20.13 -11.43
C ASP A 346 12.05 20.54 -11.27
N ARG A 347 11.68 21.01 -10.08
CA ARG A 347 10.33 21.56 -9.80
C ARG A 347 9.93 22.75 -10.70
N ASN A 348 10.88 23.45 -11.30
CA ASN A 348 10.64 24.60 -12.16
C ASN A 348 10.55 24.22 -13.65
N THR A 349 10.88 22.98 -13.99
CA THR A 349 10.80 22.44 -15.33
C THR A 349 9.31 22.16 -15.67
N PRO A 350 8.76 22.63 -16.79
CA PRO A 350 7.38 22.35 -17.18
C PRO A 350 7.18 20.86 -17.52
N ASP A 351 5.93 20.38 -17.44
CA ASP A 351 5.55 19.00 -17.86
C ASP A 351 5.93 18.70 -19.32
N GLN A 352 6.21 19.73 -20.11
CA GLN A 352 6.60 19.61 -21.50
C GLN A 352 7.72 20.60 -21.82
N VAL A 353 8.87 20.08 -22.27
CA VAL A 353 10.00 20.84 -22.80
C VAL A 353 10.42 20.26 -24.16
N TYR A 354 11.29 20.96 -24.86
CA TYR A 354 11.79 20.59 -26.18
C TYR A 354 13.32 20.72 -26.17
N TYR A 355 14.03 19.72 -26.68
CA TYR A 355 15.43 19.96 -27.06
C TYR A 355 15.44 20.55 -28.47
N GLN A 356 16.20 21.60 -28.72
CA GLN A 356 16.23 22.38 -29.96
C GLN A 356 17.68 22.64 -30.37
N SER A 357 17.89 22.98 -31.64
CA SER A 357 19.15 23.57 -32.10
C SER A 357 19.18 25.05 -31.73
N LEU A 358 20.31 25.52 -31.19
CA LEU A 358 20.48 26.93 -30.84
C LEU A 358 20.38 27.85 -32.05
N TYR A 359 20.80 27.38 -33.23
CA TYR A 359 20.91 28.20 -34.44
C TYR A 359 19.80 27.95 -35.46
N GLN A 360 19.04 26.85 -35.33
CA GLN A 360 18.01 26.47 -36.30
C GLN A 360 16.67 26.22 -35.61
N GLU A 361 15.63 26.88 -36.10
CA GLU A 361 14.26 26.69 -35.61
C GLU A 361 13.71 25.30 -35.98
N LYS A 362 12.83 24.75 -35.12
CA LYS A 362 12.05 23.52 -35.35
C LYS A 362 12.86 22.24 -35.60
N MET A 363 14.11 22.21 -35.13
CA MET A 363 14.97 21.02 -35.24
C MET A 363 14.82 20.05 -34.05
N GLY A 364 13.88 20.35 -33.15
CA GLY A 364 13.72 19.69 -31.86
C GLY A 364 12.58 18.69 -31.72
N TRP A 365 12.64 17.86 -30.68
CA TRP A 365 11.60 16.90 -30.34
C TRP A 365 11.01 17.16 -28.94
N LYS A 366 9.82 16.60 -28.68
CA LYS A 366 9.07 16.81 -27.45
C LYS A 366 9.60 15.91 -26.32
N VAL A 367 9.93 16.52 -25.20
CA VAL A 367 10.25 15.86 -23.93
C VAL A 367 9.07 16.11 -22.98
N GLN A 368 8.48 15.03 -22.47
CA GLN A 368 7.42 15.06 -21.48
C GLN A 368 8.00 14.66 -20.14
N ASP A 369 7.93 15.57 -19.19
CA ASP A 369 8.35 15.34 -17.83
C ASP A 369 7.24 14.61 -17.07
N PHE A 370 7.58 13.56 -16.33
CA PHE A 370 6.67 12.79 -15.50
C PHE A 370 7.17 12.85 -14.06
N ASP A 371 6.23 12.97 -13.11
CA ASP A 371 6.57 13.05 -11.70
C ASP A 371 7.14 11.68 -11.28
N GLY A 372 8.44 11.66 -10.98
CA GLY A 372 9.08 10.53 -10.31
C GLY A 372 8.55 10.36 -8.89
N ALA A 373 8.92 9.26 -8.24
CA ALA A 373 8.55 9.03 -6.86
C ALA A 373 8.90 10.27 -6.02
N LEU A 374 7.92 10.87 -5.33
CA LEU A 374 8.11 12.06 -4.48
C LEU A 374 9.26 11.91 -3.47
N SER A 375 9.71 10.68 -3.19
CA SER A 375 10.91 10.37 -2.42
C SER A 375 12.21 10.96 -3.00
N ASP A 376 12.28 11.12 -4.31
CA ASP A 376 13.52 11.50 -5.02
C ASP A 376 13.61 13.02 -5.21
N MET A 377 12.48 13.72 -5.06
CA MET A 377 12.37 15.19 -5.17
C MET A 377 12.54 15.93 -3.83
N TYR A 378 12.36 15.24 -2.69
CA TYR A 378 12.36 15.84 -1.36
C TYR A 378 13.41 15.20 -0.47
N ASN A 379 14.27 16.04 0.13
CA ASN A 379 15.35 15.57 1.01
C ASN A 379 14.84 14.94 2.31
N THR A 380 13.58 15.20 2.69
CA THR A 380 13.00 14.76 3.96
C THR A 380 11.55 14.30 3.79
N SER A 381 11.24 13.14 4.37
CA SER A 381 9.91 12.54 4.36
C SER A 381 9.55 11.93 5.73
N VAL A 382 8.24 11.79 5.97
CA VAL A 382 7.69 11.12 7.14
C VAL A 382 6.38 10.44 6.78
N HIS A 383 6.19 9.21 7.23
CA HIS A 383 4.90 8.54 7.16
C HIS A 383 4.03 9.02 8.32
N LEU A 384 2.92 9.71 8.01
CA LEU A 384 1.99 10.21 9.01
C LEU A 384 0.98 9.12 9.43
N ASP A 385 0.67 8.20 8.51
CA ASP A 385 -0.15 7.00 8.69
C ASP A 385 0.12 6.03 7.51
N ASP A 386 -0.44 4.82 7.55
CA ASP A 386 -0.36 3.82 6.46
C ASP A 386 -0.90 4.35 5.12
N GLN A 387 -1.69 5.43 5.18
CA GLN A 387 -2.38 6.02 4.04
C GLN A 387 -1.82 7.38 3.57
N VAL A 388 -0.95 8.04 4.36
CA VAL A 388 -0.44 9.38 4.03
C VAL A 388 1.06 9.50 4.27
N THR A 389 1.79 9.88 3.23
CA THR A 389 3.22 10.23 3.31
C THR A 389 3.39 11.73 3.09
N PHE A 390 4.15 12.37 3.98
CA PHE A 390 4.43 13.81 3.95
C PHE A 390 5.89 14.06 3.62
N PHE A 391 6.14 14.98 2.69
CA PHE A 391 7.45 15.35 2.19
C PHE A 391 7.64 16.86 2.33
N TRP A 392 8.85 17.30 2.66
CA TRP A 392 9.15 18.72 2.71
C TRP A 392 10.61 19.01 2.36
N THR A 393 10.84 20.24 1.91
CA THR A 393 12.18 20.80 1.68
C THR A 393 12.19 22.22 2.20
N LEU A 394 13.18 22.54 3.03
CA LEU A 394 13.37 23.87 3.59
C LEU A 394 14.32 24.70 2.70
N SER A 395 13.97 25.95 2.45
CA SER A 395 14.83 26.97 1.86
C SER A 395 15.04 28.11 2.87
N GLU A 396 15.89 29.10 2.56
CA GLU A 396 16.20 30.21 3.49
C GLU A 396 14.95 30.94 3.99
N ASP A 397 13.99 31.22 3.11
CA ASP A 397 12.76 31.99 3.42
C ASP A 397 11.45 31.23 3.18
N SER A 398 11.49 29.99 2.69
CA SER A 398 10.29 29.24 2.31
C SER A 398 10.37 27.76 2.65
N ILE A 399 9.20 27.12 2.71
CA ILE A 399 9.05 25.68 2.84
C ILE A 399 8.22 25.17 1.67
N THR A 400 8.75 24.17 0.97
CA THR A 400 8.04 23.41 -0.07
C THR A 400 7.54 22.12 0.53
N ILE A 401 6.29 21.79 0.28
CA ILE A 401 5.57 20.67 0.89
C ILE A 401 4.95 19.83 -0.20
N ALA A 402 5.05 18.50 -0.06
CA ALA A 402 4.22 17.55 -0.78
C ALA A 402 3.56 16.56 0.19
N ALA A 403 2.36 16.12 -0.15
CA ALA A 403 1.67 15.06 0.56
C ALA A 403 1.04 14.08 -0.42
N LEU A 404 1.25 12.80 -0.15
CA LEU A 404 0.75 11.68 -0.94
C LEU A 404 -0.26 10.89 -0.13
N GLY A 405 -1.50 10.79 -0.61
CA GLY A 405 -2.54 9.94 -0.04
C GLY A 405 -2.80 8.73 -0.94
N VAL A 406 -2.57 7.50 -0.46
CA VAL A 406 -2.56 6.27 -1.29
C VAL A 406 -3.92 5.54 -1.39
N ASN A 407 -5.02 6.15 -0.95
CA ASN A 407 -6.36 5.56 -0.94
C ASN A 407 -7.38 6.47 -1.63
N LYS A 408 -8.44 5.89 -2.23
CA LYS A 408 -9.51 6.60 -2.96
C LYS A 408 -10.14 7.68 -2.09
N SER A 409 -9.58 8.88 -2.20
CA SER A 409 -9.99 10.08 -1.48
C SER A 409 -10.39 11.13 -2.51
N GLY A 410 -11.34 11.98 -2.16
CA GLY A 410 -11.73 13.14 -2.96
C GLY A 410 -11.10 14.44 -2.48
N TYR A 411 -10.52 14.46 -1.27
CA TYR A 411 -9.68 15.55 -0.81
C TYR A 411 -8.57 15.05 0.13
N LEU A 412 -7.46 15.77 0.15
CA LEU A 412 -6.35 15.61 1.08
C LEU A 412 -6.09 16.94 1.79
N ALA A 413 -5.99 16.91 3.12
CA ALA A 413 -5.72 18.07 3.95
C ALA A 413 -4.51 17.84 4.84
N ILE A 414 -3.62 18.83 4.89
CA ILE A 414 -2.46 18.87 5.78
C ILE A 414 -2.55 20.15 6.60
N GLY A 415 -2.17 20.12 7.86
CA GLY A 415 -2.12 21.32 8.66
C GLY A 415 -1.01 21.35 9.69
N PHE A 416 -0.73 22.54 10.22
CA PHE A 416 0.27 22.77 11.25
C PHE A 416 -0.39 23.08 12.58
N GLY A 417 -0.05 22.29 13.59
CA GLY A 417 -0.61 22.43 14.92
C GLY A 417 -0.39 21.20 15.80
N ASN A 418 -0.53 21.38 17.11
CA ASN A 418 -0.48 20.29 18.09
C ASN A 418 -1.74 19.40 18.08
N GLY A 419 -2.73 19.76 17.26
CA GLY A 419 -4.04 19.14 17.13
C GLY A 419 -4.93 20.05 16.26
N MET A 420 -6.19 19.68 16.08
CA MET A 420 -7.12 20.43 15.21
C MET A 420 -7.36 21.88 15.68
N VAL A 421 -7.41 22.15 16.98
CA VAL A 421 -7.67 23.49 17.52
C VAL A 421 -6.39 24.33 17.50
N ASN A 422 -6.49 25.57 17.03
CA ASN A 422 -5.37 26.49 16.78
C ASN A 422 -4.39 25.93 15.75
N SER A 423 -4.92 25.47 14.62
CA SER A 423 -4.13 24.93 13.52
C SER A 423 -4.42 25.64 12.20
N TYR A 424 -3.47 25.57 11.28
CA TYR A 424 -3.62 26.07 9.92
C TYR A 424 -3.63 24.91 8.97
N ALA A 425 -4.68 24.77 8.16
CA ALA A 425 -4.88 23.66 7.26
C ALA A 425 -4.87 24.10 5.80
N TYR A 426 -4.32 23.24 4.96
CA TYR A 426 -4.22 23.34 3.51
C TYR A 426 -5.00 22.16 2.95
N VAL A 427 -6.08 22.43 2.22
CA VAL A 427 -6.98 21.40 1.71
C VAL A 427 -6.95 21.42 0.19
N GLY A 428 -6.46 20.31 -0.39
CA GLY A 428 -6.46 20.06 -1.83
C GLY A 428 -7.57 19.09 -2.22
N TRP A 429 -8.35 19.42 -3.25
CA TRP A 429 -9.36 18.53 -3.82
C TRP A 429 -9.55 18.77 -5.31
N ILE A 430 -10.23 17.85 -5.98
CA ILE A 430 -10.63 18.00 -7.38
C ILE A 430 -12.14 18.26 -7.41
N GLY A 431 -12.54 19.40 -7.99
CA GLY A 431 -13.93 19.77 -8.14
C GLY A 431 -14.66 18.89 -9.16
N ASP A 432 -15.99 18.93 -9.15
CA ASP A 432 -16.84 18.13 -10.06
C ASP A 432 -16.58 18.44 -11.57
N THR A 433 -15.89 19.55 -11.87
CA THR A 433 -15.47 19.96 -13.22
C THR A 433 -14.11 19.42 -13.64
N GLY A 434 -13.43 18.62 -12.81
CA GLY A 434 -12.07 18.13 -13.03
C GLY A 434 -10.97 19.18 -12.77
N LYS A 435 -11.34 20.39 -12.35
CA LYS A 435 -10.38 21.43 -11.95
C LYS A 435 -9.96 21.18 -10.50
N TRP A 436 -8.67 21.23 -10.24
CA TRP A 436 -8.15 21.13 -8.89
C TRP A 436 -8.30 22.46 -8.13
N HIS A 437 -8.42 22.35 -6.81
CA HIS A 437 -8.55 23.46 -5.88
C HIS A 437 -7.62 23.24 -4.69
N LEU A 438 -6.97 24.31 -4.21
CA LEU A 438 -6.23 24.33 -2.95
C LEU A 438 -6.64 25.57 -2.16
N ASN A 439 -7.28 25.36 -1.01
CA ASN A 439 -7.66 26.43 -0.11
C ASN A 439 -6.96 26.31 1.24
N THR A 440 -6.75 27.45 1.89
CA THR A 440 -6.16 27.54 3.21
C THR A 440 -7.19 27.91 4.26
N TYR A 441 -7.07 27.38 5.46
CA TYR A 441 -8.01 27.57 6.55
C TYR A 441 -7.30 27.72 7.90
N CYS A 442 -7.82 28.56 8.78
CA CYS A 442 -7.49 28.61 10.19
C CYS A 442 -8.58 27.90 10.99
N ILE A 443 -8.19 27.00 11.88
CA ILE A 443 -9.10 26.20 12.69
C ILE A 443 -8.96 26.62 14.16
N ASP A 444 -9.99 27.25 14.72
CA ASP A 444 -10.04 27.73 16.12
C ASP A 444 -10.92 26.86 17.03
N GLY A 445 -11.51 25.79 16.49
CA GLY A 445 -12.38 24.89 17.24
C GLY A 445 -12.66 23.57 16.52
N LYS A 446 -13.39 22.67 17.21
CA LYS A 446 -13.71 21.32 16.71
C LYS A 446 -15.04 21.23 15.95
N TYR A 447 -15.60 22.33 15.48
CA TYR A 447 -16.89 22.33 14.77
C TYR A 447 -16.72 23.04 13.43
N PRO A 448 -17.54 22.75 12.40
CA PRO A 448 -17.36 23.31 11.07
C PRO A 448 -17.40 24.85 11.03
N LEU A 449 -18.18 25.46 11.94
CA LEU A 449 -18.27 26.92 12.13
C LEU A 449 -16.96 27.57 12.58
N ASN A 450 -16.01 26.77 13.07
CA ASN A 450 -14.72 27.19 13.58
C ASN A 450 -13.59 26.92 12.56
N ILE A 451 -13.95 26.79 11.28
CA ILE A 451 -13.02 26.65 10.17
C ILE A 451 -13.17 27.92 9.32
N HIS A 452 -12.20 28.81 9.45
CA HIS A 452 -12.23 30.11 8.78
C HIS A 452 -11.30 30.09 7.57
N PRO A 453 -11.76 30.43 6.36
CA PRO A 453 -10.90 30.51 5.20
C PRO A 453 -9.82 31.59 5.41
N THR A 454 -8.60 31.26 5.04
CA THR A 454 -7.45 32.17 5.04
C THR A 454 -6.96 32.43 3.62
N ASN A 455 -6.17 33.48 3.44
CA ASN A 455 -5.54 33.79 2.16
C ASN A 455 -4.02 33.93 2.34
N GLU A 456 -3.31 32.84 2.05
CA GLU A 456 -1.84 32.80 2.06
C GLU A 456 -1.28 32.89 0.63
N ASN A 457 -0.09 33.48 0.48
CA ASN A 457 0.61 33.54 -0.80
C ASN A 457 1.30 32.20 -1.08
N LEU A 458 0.57 31.28 -1.70
CA LEU A 458 1.09 29.97 -2.11
C LEU A 458 1.63 30.03 -3.55
N THR A 459 2.80 29.45 -3.76
CA THR A 459 3.42 29.31 -5.09
C THR A 459 3.62 27.83 -5.41
N GLN A 460 3.86 27.51 -6.69
CA GLN A 460 4.09 26.11 -7.14
C GLN A 460 2.98 25.13 -6.72
N VAL A 461 1.73 25.60 -6.70
CA VAL A 461 0.61 24.76 -6.30
C VAL A 461 0.31 23.72 -7.38
N ARG A 462 0.36 22.45 -7.02
CA ARG A 462 -0.02 21.31 -7.87
C ARG A 462 -0.89 20.35 -7.07
N CYS A 463 -1.92 19.81 -7.70
CA CYS A 463 -2.74 18.77 -7.12
C CYS A 463 -3.11 17.80 -8.24
N ARG A 464 -2.75 16.52 -8.09
CA ARG A 464 -3.07 15.45 -9.04
C ARG A 464 -3.87 14.36 -8.34
N SER A 465 -4.77 13.73 -9.08
CA SER A 465 -5.41 12.48 -8.66
C SER A 465 -5.35 11.48 -9.79
N GLU A 466 -4.58 10.41 -9.61
CA GLU A 466 -4.47 9.28 -10.53
C GLU A 466 -4.70 7.99 -9.75
N ASP A 467 -5.56 7.11 -10.27
CA ASP A 467 -5.90 5.80 -9.68
C ASP A 467 -6.34 5.82 -8.20
N GLY A 468 -6.91 6.94 -7.75
CA GLY A 468 -7.37 7.13 -6.38
C GLY A 468 -6.28 7.63 -5.42
N ILE A 469 -5.06 7.88 -5.90
CA ILE A 469 -3.99 8.50 -5.14
C ILE A 469 -4.10 10.02 -5.31
N ILE A 470 -4.17 10.79 -4.22
CA ILE A 470 -4.10 12.25 -4.27
C ILE A 470 -2.69 12.71 -3.94
N THR A 471 -2.10 13.51 -4.82
CA THR A 471 -0.85 14.22 -4.58
C THR A 471 -1.13 15.70 -4.44
N LEU A 472 -0.71 16.30 -3.33
CA LEU A 472 -0.85 17.74 -3.04
C LEU A 472 0.54 18.35 -2.87
N GLU A 473 0.89 19.36 -3.67
CA GLU A 473 2.16 20.08 -3.59
C GLU A 473 1.93 21.58 -3.56
N PHE A 474 2.69 22.29 -2.72
CA PHE A 474 2.71 23.75 -2.68
C PHE A 474 3.95 24.28 -1.96
N THR A 475 4.32 25.52 -2.27
CA THR A 475 5.37 26.27 -1.59
C THR A 475 4.76 27.47 -0.87
N ARG A 476 5.22 27.72 0.36
CA ARG A 476 4.80 28.88 1.16
C ARG A 476 5.99 29.53 1.86
N PRO A 477 5.92 30.84 2.17
CA PRO A 477 6.95 31.50 2.96
C PRO A 477 6.96 31.00 4.42
N LEU A 478 8.14 30.99 5.06
CA LEU A 478 8.26 30.65 6.49
C LEU A 478 7.56 31.68 7.39
N LYS A 479 7.61 32.96 6.97
CA LYS A 479 6.94 34.09 7.60
C LYS A 479 5.97 34.74 6.61
N PRO A 480 4.65 34.78 6.91
CA PRO A 480 3.68 35.46 6.06
C PRO A 480 3.97 36.96 5.94
N SER A 481 3.91 37.51 4.73
CA SER A 481 4.07 38.94 4.47
C SER A 481 2.81 39.74 4.84
N CYS A 482 2.64 40.00 6.13
CA CYS A 482 1.46 40.70 6.66
C CYS A 482 1.79 42.09 7.22
N ASN A 483 0.97 43.08 6.88
CA ASN A 483 1.10 44.46 7.38
C ASN A 483 0.21 44.80 8.60
N GLN A 484 -0.54 43.85 9.15
CA GLN A 484 -1.40 44.05 10.34
C GLN A 484 -1.49 42.76 11.17
N ASN A 485 -1.29 42.87 12.49
CA ASN A 485 -1.25 41.74 13.46
C ASN A 485 -2.62 41.04 13.72
N ASP A 486 -3.71 41.48 13.09
CA ASP A 486 -5.07 41.01 13.39
C ASP A 486 -5.58 39.89 12.46
N LYS A 487 -4.89 39.58 11.36
CA LYS A 487 -5.32 38.48 10.49
C LYS A 487 -4.81 37.12 10.99
N PRO A 488 -5.65 36.08 11.04
CA PRO A 488 -5.28 34.78 11.60
C PRO A 488 -4.12 34.11 10.87
N GLU A 489 -4.02 34.25 9.54
CA GLU A 489 -2.94 33.71 8.72
C GLU A 489 -1.55 34.24 9.11
N CYS A 490 -1.45 35.44 9.68
CA CYS A 490 -0.17 36.06 10.02
C CYS A 490 0.50 35.44 11.25
N LYS A 491 -0.25 34.65 12.02
CA LYS A 491 0.27 33.89 13.16
C LYS A 491 0.80 32.51 12.74
N ASN A 492 0.62 32.11 11.47
CA ASN A 492 1.11 30.84 10.92
C ASN A 492 2.61 30.93 10.55
N ILE A 493 3.46 31.12 11.55
CA ILE A 493 4.92 31.22 11.39
C ILE A 493 5.52 29.83 11.56
N VAL A 494 6.37 29.42 10.61
CA VAL A 494 7.16 28.19 10.72
C VAL A 494 8.59 28.56 11.08
N ASP A 495 9.01 28.14 12.28
CA ASP A 495 10.40 28.29 12.73
C ASP A 495 11.19 27.04 12.35
N PRO A 496 12.20 27.14 11.45
CA PRO A 496 12.98 26.00 10.98
C PRO A 496 13.82 25.33 12.07
N THR A 497 14.00 25.99 13.24
CA THR A 497 14.79 25.47 14.36
C THR A 497 13.97 24.63 15.34
N THR A 498 12.63 24.61 15.19
CA THR A 498 11.73 23.90 16.10
C THR A 498 11.00 22.74 15.39
N PRO A 499 10.75 21.61 16.07
CA PRO A 499 9.97 20.52 15.49
C PRO A 499 8.55 20.98 15.15
N LEU A 500 8.23 21.02 13.86
CA LEU A 500 6.90 21.37 13.37
C LEU A 500 5.96 20.18 13.56
N LYS A 501 4.83 20.40 14.25
CA LYS A 501 3.79 19.36 14.39
C LYS A 501 2.80 19.46 13.25
N VAL A 502 2.61 18.33 12.58
CA VAL A 502 1.74 18.20 11.41
C VAL A 502 0.50 17.40 11.80
N ILE A 503 -0.66 17.88 11.37
CA ILE A 503 -1.93 17.18 11.38
C ILE A 503 -2.35 16.91 9.94
N TRP A 504 -3.17 15.89 9.73
CA TRP A 504 -3.66 15.54 8.40
C TRP A 504 -5.09 15.02 8.46
N ALA A 505 -5.79 15.10 7.33
CA ALA A 505 -7.10 14.50 7.13
C ALA A 505 -7.30 14.15 5.65
N MET A 506 -8.07 13.12 5.36
CA MET A 506 -8.54 12.79 4.02
C MET A 506 -10.02 12.44 4.07
N GLY A 507 -10.71 12.55 2.94
CA GLY A 507 -12.11 12.18 2.85
C GLY A 507 -12.60 12.17 1.42
N SER A 508 -13.88 11.81 1.20
CA SER A 508 -14.38 11.53 -0.16
C SER A 508 -14.85 12.77 -0.95
N LYS A 509 -15.15 13.90 -0.31
CA LYS A 509 -15.55 15.14 -1.00
C LYS A 509 -15.31 16.37 -0.13
N TRP A 510 -14.85 17.45 -0.74
CA TRP A 510 -14.74 18.78 -0.13
C TRP A 510 -15.49 19.82 -0.97
N THR A 511 -16.12 20.79 -0.32
CA THR A 511 -16.82 21.91 -0.97
C THR A 511 -16.57 23.19 -0.19
N ASP A 512 -16.34 24.28 -0.91
CA ASP A 512 -16.02 25.62 -0.41
C ASP A 512 -17.25 26.44 -0.01
N GLU A 513 -18.43 26.18 -0.58
CA GLU A 513 -19.58 27.07 -0.41
C GLU A 513 -20.34 26.90 0.93
N HIS A 514 -20.32 25.74 1.59
CA HIS A 514 -20.92 25.50 2.91
C HIS A 514 -20.18 24.39 3.69
N LEU A 515 -19.29 24.77 4.61
CA LEU A 515 -18.61 23.81 5.50
C LEU A 515 -19.61 23.21 6.50
N SER A 516 -19.97 21.94 6.31
CA SER A 516 -20.86 21.18 7.21
C SER A 516 -20.09 20.11 7.99
N GLU A 517 -20.72 19.44 8.97
CA GLU A 517 -20.10 18.32 9.70
C GLU A 517 -19.60 17.21 8.76
N LYS A 518 -20.17 17.11 7.55
CA LYS A 518 -19.73 16.18 6.51
C LYS A 518 -18.30 16.44 6.01
N ASN A 519 -17.75 17.63 6.24
CA ASN A 519 -16.41 18.04 5.81
C ASN A 519 -15.37 17.89 6.92
N MET A 520 -15.80 17.58 8.15
CA MET A 520 -14.88 17.30 9.24
C MET A 520 -14.55 15.82 9.30
N HIS A 521 -13.26 15.49 9.20
CA HIS A 521 -12.76 14.16 9.47
C HIS A 521 -11.95 14.17 10.78
N THR A 522 -12.19 13.20 11.65
CA THR A 522 -11.20 12.74 12.63
C THR A 522 -10.54 11.52 12.00
N ALA A 523 -9.20 11.46 11.97
CA ALA A 523 -8.38 10.38 11.41
C ALA A 523 -9.18 9.06 11.30
N GLU A 524 -9.58 8.74 10.07
CA GLU A 524 -10.61 7.75 9.80
C GLU A 524 -9.99 6.37 9.93
N GLN A 525 -10.02 5.82 11.14
CA GLN A 525 -10.07 4.38 11.31
C GLN A 525 -11.34 3.91 10.60
N GLY A 526 -11.18 3.22 9.47
CA GLY A 526 -12.27 2.44 8.86
C GLY A 526 -13.03 1.67 9.94
N LEU A 527 -14.34 1.50 9.77
CA LEU A 527 -15.22 0.91 10.78
C LEU A 527 -14.59 -0.38 11.33
N GLN A 528 -13.96 -0.30 12.50
CA GLN A 528 -13.33 -1.46 13.08
C GLN A 528 -14.42 -2.53 13.24
N PRO A 529 -14.20 -3.78 12.77
CA PRO A 529 -15.19 -4.87 12.90
C PRO A 529 -15.78 -4.97 14.30
N VAL A 530 -14.96 -4.63 15.30
CA VAL A 530 -15.31 -4.47 16.72
C VAL A 530 -16.57 -3.63 16.98
N LYS A 531 -16.72 -2.47 16.32
CA LYS A 531 -17.87 -1.56 16.53
C LYS A 531 -19.16 -2.14 15.95
N ALA A 532 -19.05 -2.86 14.83
CA ALA A 532 -20.18 -3.59 14.25
C ALA A 532 -20.62 -4.75 15.18
N VAL A 533 -19.67 -5.48 15.76
CA VAL A 533 -19.94 -6.54 16.73
C VAL A 533 -20.64 -6.00 17.99
N HIS A 534 -20.17 -4.88 18.53
CA HIS A 534 -20.83 -4.21 19.66
C HIS A 534 -22.29 -3.84 19.33
N GLY A 535 -22.53 -3.20 18.18
CA GLY A 535 -23.87 -2.84 17.74
C GLY A 535 -24.79 -4.05 17.56
N PHE A 536 -24.30 -5.12 16.95
CA PHE A 536 -25.04 -6.37 16.76
C PHE A 536 -25.39 -7.04 18.09
N MET A 537 -24.44 -7.15 19.02
CA MET A 537 -24.69 -7.71 20.36
C MET A 537 -25.76 -6.92 21.12
N LEU A 538 -25.69 -5.58 21.09
CA LEU A 538 -26.68 -4.75 21.76
C LEU A 538 -28.06 -4.82 21.09
N PHE A 539 -28.14 -4.95 19.76
CA PHE A 539 -29.40 -5.20 19.05
C PHE A 539 -30.01 -6.56 19.41
N LEU A 540 -29.21 -7.64 19.41
CA LEU A 540 -29.68 -8.97 19.78
C LEU A 540 -30.26 -8.99 21.20
N SER A 541 -29.64 -8.28 22.13
CA SER A 541 -30.15 -8.22 23.50
C SER A 541 -31.38 -7.30 23.66
N TRP A 542 -31.26 -6.01 23.33
CA TRP A 542 -32.31 -5.01 23.57
C TRP A 542 -33.46 -5.07 22.56
N GLY A 543 -33.19 -5.52 21.33
CA GLY A 543 -34.17 -5.62 20.25
C GLY A 543 -34.91 -6.96 20.20
N ILE A 544 -34.31 -8.05 20.70
CA ILE A 544 -34.84 -9.41 20.53
C ILE A 544 -35.01 -10.13 21.87
N LEU A 545 -33.92 -10.41 22.61
CA LEU A 545 -33.97 -11.31 23.76
C LEU A 545 -34.76 -10.74 24.95
N ILE A 546 -34.48 -9.50 25.36
CA ILE A 546 -35.17 -8.86 26.49
C ILE A 546 -36.67 -8.64 26.17
N PRO A 547 -37.05 -8.07 25.00
CA PRO A 547 -38.45 -8.01 24.59
C PRO A 547 -39.10 -9.39 24.47
N GLY A 548 -38.40 -10.38 23.91
CA GLY A 548 -38.87 -11.76 23.77
C GLY A 548 -39.19 -12.41 25.12
N GLY A 549 -38.35 -12.19 26.14
CA GLY A 549 -38.62 -12.64 27.50
C GLY A 549 -39.87 -12.00 28.09
N ILE A 550 -40.11 -10.71 27.84
CA ILE A 550 -41.33 -10.01 28.29
C ILE A 550 -42.57 -10.58 27.59
N LEU A 551 -42.49 -10.81 26.27
CA LEU A 551 -43.58 -11.41 25.50
C LEU A 551 -43.87 -12.84 25.97
N ALA A 552 -42.85 -13.63 26.31
CA ALA A 552 -43.02 -14.97 26.88
C ALA A 552 -43.81 -14.93 28.20
N ALA A 553 -43.46 -14.04 29.13
CA ALA A 553 -44.19 -13.86 30.39
C ALA A 553 -45.63 -13.35 30.20
N ARG A 554 -45.93 -12.72 29.06
CA ARG A 554 -47.26 -12.17 28.76
C ARG A 554 -48.17 -13.15 28.02
N TYR A 555 -47.66 -13.84 26.99
CA TYR A 555 -48.46 -14.62 26.04
C TYR A 555 -48.30 -16.13 26.20
N LEU A 556 -47.18 -16.63 26.73
CA LEU A 556 -46.93 -18.08 26.83
C LEU A 556 -47.49 -18.70 28.11
N LYS A 557 -48.28 -17.98 28.91
CA LYS A 557 -48.89 -18.51 30.15
C LYS A 557 -49.80 -19.74 29.95
N HIS A 558 -50.23 -20.01 28.73
CA HIS A 558 -51.03 -21.17 28.35
C HIS A 558 -50.21 -22.46 28.21
N VAL A 559 -48.87 -22.36 28.14
CA VAL A 559 -47.97 -23.51 28.11
C VAL A 559 -48.04 -24.22 29.46
N LYS A 560 -48.31 -25.54 29.45
CA LYS A 560 -48.46 -26.35 30.66
C LYS A 560 -47.19 -26.32 31.52
N GLY A 561 -47.36 -26.10 32.82
CA GLY A 561 -46.26 -26.05 33.79
C GLY A 561 -45.64 -24.67 33.97
N ASP A 562 -44.37 -24.62 34.39
CA ASP A 562 -43.57 -23.41 34.58
C ASP A 562 -42.79 -22.99 33.32
N GLY A 563 -43.06 -23.63 32.16
CA GLY A 563 -42.31 -23.40 30.92
C GLY A 563 -42.27 -21.94 30.46
N TRP A 564 -43.35 -21.18 30.65
CA TRP A 564 -43.38 -19.74 30.34
C TRP A 564 -42.42 -18.93 31.23
N TYR A 565 -42.26 -19.34 32.48
CA TYR A 565 -41.41 -18.71 33.47
C TYR A 565 -39.94 -19.04 33.21
N GLN A 566 -39.66 -20.29 32.84
CA GLN A 566 -38.33 -20.71 32.40
C GLN A 566 -37.89 -19.96 31.13
N ILE A 567 -38.74 -19.88 30.11
CA ILE A 567 -38.44 -19.13 28.87
C ILE A 567 -38.21 -17.64 29.18
N HIS A 568 -39.04 -17.04 30.04
CA HIS A 568 -38.83 -15.66 30.49
C HIS A 568 -37.46 -15.48 31.13
N ILE A 569 -37.11 -16.33 32.12
CA ILE A 569 -35.83 -16.27 32.84
C ILE A 569 -34.65 -16.44 31.89
N TYR A 570 -34.64 -17.48 31.05
CA TYR A 570 -33.51 -17.75 30.16
C TYR A 570 -33.28 -16.62 29.14
N LEU A 571 -34.35 -16.03 28.60
CA LEU A 571 -34.24 -14.90 27.68
C LEU A 571 -33.76 -13.61 28.38
N GLN A 572 -34.18 -13.35 29.64
CA GLN A 572 -33.70 -12.18 30.39
C GLN A 572 -32.22 -12.32 30.79
N TYR A 573 -31.82 -13.46 31.34
CA TYR A 573 -30.43 -13.67 31.75
C TYR A 573 -29.45 -13.74 30.57
N SER A 574 -29.85 -14.38 29.44
CA SER A 574 -29.03 -14.37 28.22
C SER A 574 -28.90 -12.96 27.62
N GLY A 575 -29.99 -12.18 27.60
CA GLY A 575 -29.96 -10.78 27.19
C GLY A 575 -28.99 -9.94 28.03
N LEU A 576 -29.07 -10.04 29.36
CA LEU A 576 -28.17 -9.33 30.28
C LEU A 576 -26.70 -9.76 30.11
N ALA A 577 -26.43 -11.04 29.92
CA ALA A 577 -25.07 -11.55 29.68
C ALA A 577 -24.45 -10.97 28.39
N ILE A 578 -25.22 -10.92 27.30
CA ILE A 578 -24.77 -10.36 26.02
C ILE A 578 -24.53 -8.85 26.12
N ILE A 579 -25.31 -8.12 26.92
CA ILE A 579 -25.08 -6.69 27.19
C ILE A 579 -23.73 -6.49 27.90
N ILE A 580 -23.47 -7.25 28.96
CA ILE A 580 -22.20 -7.14 29.70
C ILE A 580 -21.02 -7.47 28.79
N LEU A 581 -21.14 -8.53 27.99
CA LEU A 581 -20.12 -8.93 27.02
C LEU A 581 -19.88 -7.82 25.97
N GLY A 582 -20.94 -7.25 25.40
CA GLY A 582 -20.85 -6.16 24.42
C GLY A 582 -20.18 -4.90 24.98
N VAL A 583 -20.38 -4.58 26.25
CA VAL A 583 -19.70 -3.46 26.93
C VAL A 583 -18.24 -3.79 27.22
N LEU A 584 -17.93 -5.00 27.71
CA LEU A 584 -16.55 -5.42 27.96
C LEU A 584 -15.71 -5.41 26.68
N PHE A 585 -16.26 -5.88 25.57
CA PHE A 585 -15.61 -5.78 24.26
C PHE A 585 -15.36 -4.33 23.84
N ALA A 586 -16.35 -3.45 24.02
CA ALA A 586 -16.19 -2.03 23.70
C ALA A 586 -15.11 -1.34 24.57
N VAL A 587 -15.02 -1.69 25.86
CA VAL A 587 -14.02 -1.14 26.77
C VAL A 587 -12.61 -1.66 26.46
N ALA A 588 -12.46 -2.96 26.17
CA ALA A 588 -11.16 -3.58 25.88
C ALA A 588 -10.50 -2.99 24.63
N GLU A 589 -11.28 -2.69 23.60
CA GLU A 589 -10.74 -2.23 22.31
C GLU A 589 -10.55 -0.72 22.22
N LEU A 590 -11.36 0.08 22.93
CA LEU A 590 -11.27 1.54 22.82
C LEU A 590 -10.10 2.17 23.60
N ARG A 591 -9.34 1.39 24.39
CA ARG A 591 -8.17 1.77 25.23
C ARG A 591 -8.33 2.98 26.17
N CYS A 592 -9.44 3.74 26.08
CA CYS A 592 -9.86 4.86 26.90
C CYS A 592 -11.40 5.00 26.84
N PHE A 593 -12.09 4.94 27.99
CA PHE A 593 -13.54 5.07 28.08
C PHE A 593 -13.94 6.53 28.37
N TYR A 594 -14.37 7.28 27.34
CA TYR A 594 -14.87 8.64 27.51
C TYR A 594 -16.40 8.67 27.66
N VAL A 595 -16.90 9.13 28.80
CA VAL A 595 -18.34 9.20 29.15
C VAL A 595 -19.06 10.44 28.58
N SER A 596 -18.49 11.06 27.54
CA SER A 596 -18.99 12.34 27.00
C SER A 596 -20.11 12.19 25.97
N SER A 597 -20.28 10.99 25.37
CA SER A 597 -21.32 10.76 24.36
C SER A 597 -22.68 10.46 24.99
N LEU A 598 -23.74 11.08 24.46
CA LEU A 598 -25.12 10.84 24.86
C LEU A 598 -25.49 9.35 24.77
N HIS A 599 -25.00 8.64 23.76
CA HIS A 599 -25.21 7.20 23.59
C HIS A 599 -24.66 6.40 24.79
N VAL A 600 -23.45 6.73 25.24
CA VAL A 600 -22.79 6.05 26.38
C VAL A 600 -23.54 6.35 27.68
N GLN A 601 -23.98 7.60 27.88
CA GLN A 601 -24.75 7.99 29.06
C GLN A 601 -26.10 7.25 29.12
N LEU A 602 -26.85 7.22 28.01
CA LEU A 602 -28.11 6.48 27.93
C LEU A 602 -27.90 4.97 28.09
N GLY A 603 -26.83 4.41 27.53
CA GLY A 603 -26.46 3.00 27.67
C GLY A 603 -26.18 2.62 29.13
N ILE A 604 -25.39 3.41 29.86
CA ILE A 604 -25.09 3.16 31.29
C ILE A 604 -26.37 3.23 32.12
N VAL A 605 -27.22 4.24 31.89
CA VAL A 605 -28.51 4.38 32.59
C VAL A 605 -29.42 3.17 32.32
N ALA A 606 -29.48 2.69 31.08
CA ALA A 606 -30.28 1.51 30.72
C ALA A 606 -29.79 0.24 31.43
N ILE A 607 -28.47 0.01 31.48
CA ILE A 607 -27.86 -1.17 32.11
C ILE A 607 -28.08 -1.17 33.62
N VAL A 608 -27.84 -0.04 34.28
CA VAL A 608 -28.04 0.10 35.73
C VAL A 608 -29.52 -0.09 36.08
N SER A 609 -30.42 0.49 35.28
CA SER A 609 -31.87 0.35 35.47
C SER A 609 -32.35 -1.10 35.29
N ALA A 610 -31.80 -1.83 34.30
CA ALA A 610 -32.13 -3.24 34.07
C ALA A 610 -31.59 -4.18 35.16
N SER A 611 -30.43 -3.85 35.74
CA SER A 611 -29.74 -4.72 36.71
C SER A 611 -30.23 -4.54 38.15
N TYR A 612 -30.51 -3.31 38.59
CA TYR A 612 -30.84 -3.01 40.00
C TYR A 612 -32.35 -2.97 40.30
N PHE A 613 -33.21 -2.70 39.29
CA PHE A 613 -34.63 -2.43 39.51
C PHE A 613 -35.56 -3.30 38.66
N HIS A 614 -35.17 -4.56 38.41
CA HIS A 614 -35.94 -5.49 37.56
C HIS A 614 -37.41 -5.69 38.01
N VAL A 615 -37.73 -5.45 39.29
CA VAL A 615 -39.08 -5.61 39.85
C VAL A 615 -39.92 -4.31 39.86
N ILE A 616 -39.30 -3.13 39.91
CA ILE A 616 -40.03 -1.85 40.09
C ILE A 616 -40.02 -0.98 38.81
N ILE A 617 -38.99 -1.09 37.95
CA ILE A 617 -38.75 -0.16 36.82
C ILE A 617 -38.43 -0.91 35.50
N GLY A 618 -38.85 -2.16 35.33
CA GLY A 618 -38.66 -2.90 34.07
C GLY A 618 -39.30 -2.22 32.84
N LYS A 619 -40.34 -1.41 33.04
CA LYS A 619 -41.02 -0.65 31.97
C LYS A 619 -40.28 0.62 31.53
N GLY A 620 -39.40 1.18 32.38
CA GLY A 620 -38.64 2.39 32.09
C GLY A 620 -37.32 2.12 31.38
N ALA A 621 -36.70 0.95 31.62
CA ALA A 621 -35.42 0.59 31.01
C ALA A 621 -35.52 0.35 29.49
N ILE A 622 -36.67 -0.13 29.01
CA ILE A 622 -36.91 -0.43 27.58
C ILE A 622 -36.86 0.82 26.70
N PRO A 623 -37.64 1.89 26.96
CA PRO A 623 -37.58 3.09 26.12
C PRO A 623 -36.20 3.77 26.17
N VAL A 624 -35.50 3.70 27.31
CA VAL A 624 -34.13 4.22 27.44
C VAL A 624 -33.14 3.38 26.63
N GLY A 625 -33.26 2.05 26.63
CA GLY A 625 -32.47 1.14 25.81
C GLY A 625 -32.71 1.32 24.30
N ILE A 626 -33.96 1.53 23.89
CA ILE A 626 -34.33 1.85 22.51
C ILE A 626 -33.72 3.21 22.09
N ALA A 627 -33.82 4.23 22.95
CA ALA A 627 -33.18 5.51 22.71
C ALA A 627 -31.65 5.39 22.61
N ALA A 628 -31.01 4.54 23.43
CA ALA A 628 -29.59 4.25 23.34
C ALA A 628 -29.22 3.57 22.00
N LEU A 629 -30.04 2.65 21.48
CA LEU A 629 -29.84 2.03 20.17
C LEU A 629 -29.93 3.04 19.02
N PHE A 630 -30.97 3.88 19.00
CA PHE A 630 -31.13 4.90 17.94
C PHE A 630 -30.05 5.97 17.99
N THR A 631 -29.67 6.43 19.19
CA THR A 631 -28.55 7.37 19.34
C THR A 631 -27.21 6.74 18.96
N GLY A 632 -27.03 5.44 19.23
CA GLY A 632 -25.86 4.67 18.79
C GLY A 632 -25.77 4.54 17.27
N MET A 633 -26.89 4.20 16.61
CA MET A 633 -26.96 4.13 15.15
C MET A 633 -26.78 5.49 14.48
N LYS A 634 -27.39 6.54 15.03
CA LYS A 634 -27.18 7.91 14.55
C LYS A 634 -25.71 8.31 14.64
N HIS A 635 -25.07 8.03 15.77
CA HIS A 635 -23.63 8.24 15.95
C HIS A 635 -22.77 7.39 15.00
N LEU A 636 -23.19 6.16 14.67
CA LEU A 636 -22.54 5.31 13.65
C LEU A 636 -22.67 5.90 12.23
N GLY A 637 -23.87 6.35 11.85
CA GLY A 637 -24.13 6.94 10.53
C GLY A 637 -23.44 8.28 10.33
N GLU A 638 -23.46 9.17 11.33
CA GLU A 638 -22.84 10.49 11.26
C GLU A 638 -21.31 10.42 11.27
N ARG A 639 -20.73 9.47 12.01
CA ARG A 639 -19.26 9.39 12.21
C ARG A 639 -18.54 8.46 11.24
N TYR A 640 -19.21 7.46 10.67
CA TYR A 640 -18.57 6.40 9.87
C TYR A 640 -19.20 6.19 8.49
N ARG A 641 -20.11 7.08 8.05
CA ARG A 641 -20.73 7.08 6.71
C ARG A 641 -21.20 5.70 6.22
N VAL A 642 -21.84 4.92 7.10
CA VAL A 642 -22.48 3.65 6.71
C VAL A 642 -23.74 3.98 5.90
N GLU A 643 -23.70 3.72 4.59
CA GLU A 643 -24.74 4.12 3.62
C GLU A 643 -26.15 3.60 3.99
N ASN A 644 -26.22 2.48 4.71
CA ASN A 644 -27.48 1.78 5.04
C ASN A 644 -28.05 2.13 6.44
N VAL A 645 -27.49 3.08 7.20
CA VAL A 645 -27.99 3.38 8.57
C VAL A 645 -29.44 3.88 8.54
N HIS A 646 -29.80 4.67 7.54
CA HIS A 646 -31.15 5.20 7.41
C HIS A 646 -32.16 4.06 7.19
N ASP A 647 -31.86 3.13 6.29
CA ASP A 647 -32.71 1.97 6.01
C ASP A 647 -32.80 1.02 7.21
N LEU A 648 -31.67 0.77 7.88
CA LEU A 648 -31.63 -0.03 9.11
C LEU A 648 -32.46 0.62 10.24
N SER A 649 -32.42 1.96 10.33
CA SER A 649 -33.24 2.71 11.29
C SER A 649 -34.73 2.56 11.01
N TRP A 650 -35.15 2.59 9.74
CA TRP A 650 -36.55 2.34 9.36
C TRP A 650 -36.99 0.92 9.65
N VAL A 651 -36.15 -0.09 9.37
CA VAL A 651 -36.42 -1.49 9.72
C VAL A 651 -36.61 -1.64 11.24
N LEU A 652 -35.77 -0.99 12.05
CA LEU A 652 -35.89 -1.01 13.51
C LEU A 652 -37.14 -0.28 14.02
N ILE A 653 -37.51 0.85 13.42
CA ILE A 653 -38.77 1.55 13.74
C ILE A 653 -39.96 0.63 13.47
N ILE A 654 -40.00 -0.01 12.30
CA ILE A 654 -41.07 -0.95 11.93
C ILE A 654 -41.11 -2.13 12.92
N TRP A 655 -39.95 -2.70 13.28
CA TRP A 655 -39.85 -3.77 14.27
C TRP A 655 -40.41 -3.38 15.64
N PHE A 656 -40.02 -2.23 16.18
CA PHE A 656 -40.52 -1.76 17.47
C PHE A 656 -42.00 -1.37 17.42
N MET A 657 -42.48 -0.84 16.29
CA MET A 657 -43.89 -0.54 16.08
C MET A 657 -44.74 -1.82 16.06
N ILE A 658 -44.28 -2.87 15.37
CA ILE A 658 -44.93 -4.19 15.39
C ILE A 658 -44.98 -4.73 16.83
N ALA A 659 -43.85 -4.72 17.55
CA ALA A 659 -43.78 -5.18 18.94
C ALA A 659 -44.68 -4.37 19.90
N ALA A 660 -44.80 -3.06 19.69
CA ALA A 660 -45.67 -2.18 20.47
C ALA A 660 -47.16 -2.41 20.14
N LEU A 661 -47.50 -2.61 18.87
CA LEU A 661 -48.87 -2.91 18.42
C LEU A 661 -49.35 -4.26 18.94
N THR A 662 -48.51 -5.30 18.90
CA THR A 662 -48.83 -6.60 19.51
C THR A 662 -49.04 -6.45 21.03
N CYS A 663 -48.28 -5.58 21.69
CA CYS A 663 -48.46 -5.28 23.12
C CYS A 663 -49.72 -4.44 23.44
N LYS A 664 -50.20 -3.61 22.50
CA LYS A 664 -51.33 -2.67 22.70
C LYS A 664 -52.68 -3.29 22.32
N SER A 665 -52.74 -4.10 21.25
CA SER A 665 -53.96 -4.76 20.74
C SER A 665 -54.77 -5.46 21.84
N ASP A 666 -54.08 -6.13 22.75
CA ASP A 666 -54.68 -6.95 23.81
C ASP A 666 -55.08 -6.14 25.07
N SER A 667 -54.63 -4.88 25.19
CA SER A 667 -55.09 -3.97 26.25
C SER A 667 -56.49 -3.40 25.95
N MET A 668 -56.81 -3.25 24.67
CA MET A 668 -58.13 -2.78 24.20
C MET A 668 -59.18 -3.90 24.26
N GLU A 669 -58.78 -5.15 23.98
CA GLU A 669 -59.64 -6.34 24.16
C GLU A 669 -59.99 -6.57 25.63
N ARG A 670 -59.02 -6.41 26.55
CA ARG A 670 -59.28 -6.51 28.00
C ARG A 670 -60.13 -5.36 28.56
N PHE A 671 -60.06 -4.16 27.98
CA PHE A 671 -60.92 -3.03 28.35
C PHE A 671 -62.36 -3.27 27.89
N ASN A 672 -62.56 -3.81 26.68
CA ASN A 672 -63.89 -4.16 26.16
C ASN A 672 -64.54 -5.36 26.87
N LEU A 673 -63.74 -6.32 27.35
CA LEU A 673 -64.24 -7.46 28.15
C LEU A 673 -64.61 -7.04 29.59
N ASN A 674 -63.92 -6.06 30.18
CA ASN A 674 -64.26 -5.54 31.50
C ASN A 674 -65.43 -4.54 31.49
N THR A 675 -65.70 -3.83 30.40
CA THR A 675 -66.91 -2.98 30.29
C THR A 675 -68.17 -3.78 29.97
N SER A 676 -68.05 -4.99 29.40
CA SER A 676 -69.20 -5.86 29.15
C SER A 676 -69.66 -6.70 30.36
N SER A 677 -68.94 -6.67 31.49
CA SER A 677 -69.24 -7.50 32.68
C SER A 677 -69.82 -6.74 33.88
N GLN A 678 -70.22 -5.47 33.71
CA GLN A 678 -70.98 -4.74 34.75
C GLN A 678 -72.30 -4.16 34.22
N VAL A 679 -73.30 -5.00 33.96
CA VAL A 679 -74.74 -4.68 34.14
C VAL A 679 -75.50 -5.98 34.48
N HIS A 680 -76.32 -5.90 35.54
CA HIS A 680 -77.18 -6.89 36.21
C HIS A 680 -76.47 -7.77 37.25
N ILE A 681 -76.75 -7.65 38.56
CA ILE A 681 -78.01 -7.26 39.24
C ILE A 681 -78.00 -5.81 39.74
#